data_AF-A0A2H3KI32-F1
#
_entry.id   AF-A0A2H3KI32-F1
#
_cell.length_a   1.000
_cell.length_b   1.000
_cell.length_c   1.000
_cell.angle_alpha   90.00
_cell.angle_beta   90.00
_cell.angle_gamma   90.00
#
_symmetry.space_group_name_H-M   'P 1'
#
loop_
_entity.id
_entity.type
_entity.pdbx_description
1 polymer ?
#
loop_
_entity_poly.entity_id
_entity_poly.type
_entity_poly.pdbx_seq_one_letter_code
_entity_poly.pdbx_strand_id
1 'polypeptide(L)'
;MSLPTEVRSGMRWMRADLHIHTPASEDYVEPEVTYLDILQEAERRELEIIAFTDHNTVHGYEQFQRELDFLGALEAAGRLTADEQARIDEYRRLLKKITVLPGFEFTSHFGAHVLGIFPPNRPISLIETTLLQLGVPAEQLKGGVCGISNTRHVTDAYEIIARAGGIVIAPHINGPNGVVTETLRMGTSGQSRIAVSQSLHLHALEFVNFYTDHEKFTSPGFYNGKTEHYDRRMFCIQGSDAHRLRRLPQSDGQVVHKHGIGDRYIELLLPNNSFEALRNLFASLDFDRVRVPKRDQKQWAVDAVRFGGSTERQVLRAIGDDPSTVALLWTDVAALANAGGGVLVLGCEPGGKVLGVARPDYVSEMLRKSIAEQVSPNPYLSFELMSYEGQDVMRVEVKASEPPPYVGLNGTIYVRRDGETTIADRSEIIQLCRRALAEGASSPLDNGQDLDLPRSGVEIVTCQKRAGVWLYEVRDLRTTAGVTRDRAQGLWAYAISRHEDLRDGRVDLQSQVRWRGRLGLWRAYRQGSRTKYDLVHRDANGVIDHVFFGVSDWGLSDGWMALLSERTGEPIEQETQAFDPADDAPQQLVVGDEPLFTDSTALFEPDIWAERRIRWKGRGGLAGIHRDAHGQPSFDLMMKDKDGTGQQSYPGVPLEKLTDAWLGLIRVARPRTGIEVISATRSEDGEWQYVFRNLRTGDVSGVPWRLQDIEPGTVREYAARMYQQDLPLDEEKIRWWGNLGYLRPMRSQVDLVFVDEQGEVHFYYAARREELTGEWRELLELYGEV
;
A
#
# COMPACT_ATOMS: atom_id res chain seq x y z
N MET A 1 -9.06 42.16 -21.48
CA MET A 1 -8.03 42.46 -22.50
C MET A 1 -7.12 41.25 -22.61
N SER A 2 -6.94 40.71 -23.81
CA SER A 2 -6.11 39.50 -24.02
C SER A 2 -4.63 39.84 -23.83
N LEU A 3 -3.90 39.03 -23.05
CA LEU A 3 -2.45 39.15 -22.96
C LEU A 3 -1.82 38.77 -24.31
N PRO A 4 -0.70 39.41 -24.72
CA PRO A 4 -0.10 39.12 -26.02
C PRO A 4 0.49 37.71 -26.02
N THR A 5 0.10 36.90 -27.01
CA THR A 5 0.79 35.65 -27.33
C THR A 5 2.25 35.95 -27.63
N GLU A 6 3.19 35.38 -26.89
CA GLU A 6 4.63 35.55 -27.11
C GLU A 6 5.11 34.80 -28.37
N VAL A 7 4.72 35.31 -29.55
CA VAL A 7 5.26 34.88 -30.84
C VAL A 7 6.65 35.51 -31.01
N ARG A 8 7.66 34.98 -30.29
CA ARG A 8 9.05 35.47 -30.34
C ARG A 8 10.04 34.52 -31.03
N SER A 9 9.64 33.30 -31.39
CA SER A 9 10.53 32.29 -32.01
C SER A 9 9.91 31.45 -33.13
N GLY A 10 8.66 31.70 -33.52
CA GLY A 10 7.91 30.80 -34.42
C GLY A 10 7.45 29.49 -33.75
N MET A 11 7.64 29.35 -32.43
CA MET A 11 7.05 28.30 -31.60
C MET A 11 5.81 28.81 -30.87
N ARG A 12 4.92 27.91 -30.49
CA ARG A 12 3.72 28.18 -29.68
C ARG A 12 3.47 27.05 -28.69
N TRP A 13 2.92 27.38 -27.53
CA TRP A 13 2.43 26.38 -26.58
C TRP A 13 1.19 25.69 -27.16
N MET A 14 1.20 24.37 -27.19
CA MET A 14 0.11 23.51 -27.66
C MET A 14 -0.25 22.54 -26.55
N ARG A 15 -1.54 22.23 -26.39
CA ARG A 15 -1.98 21.19 -25.45
C ARG A 15 -2.01 19.85 -26.15
N ALA A 16 -1.50 18.83 -25.47
CA ALA A 16 -1.50 17.46 -25.94
C ALA A 16 -2.02 16.51 -24.86
N ASP A 17 -2.77 15.50 -25.27
CA ASP A 17 -3.19 14.39 -24.42
C ASP A 17 -2.81 13.08 -25.13
N LEU A 18 -1.70 12.49 -24.69
CA LEU A 18 -1.02 11.41 -25.41
C LEU A 18 -1.42 10.01 -24.91
N HIS A 19 -2.44 9.94 -24.06
CA HIS A 19 -2.90 8.70 -23.43
C HIS A 19 -4.44 8.72 -23.32
N ILE A 20 -5.11 8.27 -24.39
CA ILE A 20 -6.56 8.21 -24.54
C ILE A 20 -6.94 6.86 -25.15
N HIS A 21 -7.88 6.17 -24.53
CA HIS A 21 -8.52 4.97 -25.06
C HIS A 21 -9.75 5.37 -25.88
N THR A 22 -10.18 4.49 -26.76
CA THR A 22 -11.36 4.62 -27.61
C THR A 22 -12.27 3.40 -27.43
N PRO A 23 -13.49 3.36 -28.02
CA PRO A 23 -14.34 2.17 -28.00
C PRO A 23 -13.73 0.86 -28.56
N ALA A 24 -12.51 0.90 -29.10
CA ALA A 24 -11.75 -0.28 -29.48
C ALA A 24 -10.90 -0.89 -28.34
N SER A 25 -10.85 -0.26 -27.14
CA SER A 25 -10.31 -0.82 -25.89
C SER A 25 -11.40 -1.59 -25.15
N GLU A 26 -11.09 -2.76 -24.59
CA GLU A 26 -12.05 -3.66 -23.91
C GLU A 26 -12.74 -3.00 -22.69
N ASP A 27 -12.05 -2.06 -22.05
CA ASP A 27 -12.44 -1.34 -20.85
C ASP A 27 -12.97 0.09 -21.10
N TYR A 28 -13.20 0.47 -22.36
CA TYR A 28 -13.84 1.74 -22.68
C TYR A 28 -15.33 1.72 -22.27
N VAL A 29 -15.72 2.61 -21.37
CA VAL A 29 -16.99 2.50 -20.64
C VAL A 29 -18.21 2.93 -21.46
N GLU A 30 -18.01 3.66 -22.56
CA GLU A 30 -19.07 4.29 -23.37
C GLU A 30 -18.93 3.82 -24.84
N PRO A 31 -19.23 2.55 -25.17
CA PRO A 31 -18.94 1.95 -26.48
C PRO A 31 -19.71 2.58 -27.66
N GLU A 32 -20.75 3.36 -27.39
CA GLU A 32 -21.53 4.12 -28.36
C GLU A 32 -20.91 5.46 -28.80
N VAL A 33 -19.86 5.93 -28.11
CA VAL A 33 -19.17 7.19 -28.42
C VAL A 33 -18.49 7.10 -29.78
N THR A 34 -18.69 8.10 -30.65
CA THR A 34 -18.04 8.11 -31.97
C THR A 34 -16.65 8.77 -31.93
N TYR A 35 -15.80 8.46 -32.90
CA TYR A 35 -14.53 9.17 -33.08
C TYR A 35 -14.71 10.68 -33.32
N LEU A 36 -15.87 11.09 -33.86
CA LEU A 36 -16.23 12.50 -33.99
C LEU A 36 -16.47 13.17 -32.63
N ASP A 37 -17.18 12.50 -31.72
CA ASP A 37 -17.41 12.99 -30.35
C ASP A 37 -16.09 13.17 -29.60
N ILE A 38 -15.17 12.20 -29.72
CA ILE A 38 -13.81 12.25 -29.16
C ILE A 38 -13.06 13.50 -29.65
N LEU A 39 -13.12 13.81 -30.94
CA LEU A 39 -12.49 15.00 -31.52
C LEU A 39 -13.17 16.31 -31.10
N GLN A 40 -14.50 16.32 -30.95
CA GLN A 40 -15.24 17.48 -30.46
C GLN A 40 -14.93 17.76 -28.98
N GLU A 41 -14.83 16.74 -28.14
CA GLU A 41 -14.39 16.89 -26.75
C GLU A 41 -12.92 17.33 -26.67
N ALA A 42 -12.04 16.79 -27.51
CA ALA A 42 -10.65 17.25 -27.60
C ALA A 42 -10.56 18.75 -27.99
N GLU A 43 -11.36 19.21 -28.96
CA GLU A 43 -11.46 20.65 -29.29
C GLU A 43 -12.01 21.46 -28.10
N ARG A 44 -13.04 20.96 -27.41
CA ARG A 44 -13.64 21.61 -26.23
C ARG A 44 -12.64 21.77 -25.08
N ARG A 45 -11.61 20.92 -25.01
CA ARG A 45 -10.50 20.99 -24.05
C ARG A 45 -9.29 21.79 -24.55
N GLU A 46 -9.39 22.35 -25.76
CA GLU A 46 -8.33 23.09 -26.47
C GLU A 46 -7.08 22.22 -26.75
N LEU A 47 -7.27 20.90 -26.94
CA LEU A 47 -6.21 19.98 -27.35
C LEU A 47 -5.90 20.13 -28.84
N GLU A 48 -4.62 20.04 -29.21
CA GLU A 48 -4.14 20.14 -30.59
C GLU A 48 -3.37 18.90 -31.07
N ILE A 49 -2.98 18.03 -30.14
CA ILE A 49 -2.38 16.73 -30.38
C ILE A 49 -3.09 15.73 -29.46
N ILE A 50 -3.64 14.66 -30.02
CA ILE A 50 -4.13 13.51 -29.26
C ILE A 50 -3.51 12.23 -29.81
N ALA A 51 -3.38 11.20 -28.97
CA ALA A 51 -3.01 9.86 -29.43
C ALA A 51 -4.09 8.86 -29.02
N PHE A 52 -4.48 7.99 -29.95
CA PHE A 52 -5.33 6.83 -29.62
C PHE A 52 -4.39 5.69 -29.21
N THR A 53 -4.52 5.24 -27.98
CA THR A 53 -3.59 4.30 -27.33
C THR A 53 -4.36 3.16 -26.68
N ASP A 54 -5.27 2.53 -27.43
CA ASP A 54 -6.06 1.40 -26.98
C ASP A 54 -5.18 0.23 -26.49
N HIS A 55 -5.72 -0.60 -25.60
CA HIS A 55 -5.00 -1.74 -25.04
C HIS A 55 -4.60 -2.77 -26.10
N ASN A 56 -3.28 -2.95 -26.26
CA ASN A 56 -2.65 -3.93 -27.14
C ASN A 56 -3.15 -3.91 -28.60
N THR A 57 -3.74 -2.80 -29.05
CA THR A 57 -4.32 -2.64 -30.38
C THR A 57 -4.17 -1.22 -30.92
N VAL A 58 -4.18 -1.10 -32.24
CA VAL A 58 -4.27 0.17 -32.98
C VAL A 58 -5.62 0.28 -33.71
N HIS A 59 -6.59 -0.57 -33.34
CA HIS A 59 -7.84 -0.73 -34.09
C HIS A 59 -8.77 0.50 -34.00
N GLY A 60 -8.77 1.26 -32.89
CA GLY A 60 -9.56 2.49 -32.80
C GLY A 60 -9.13 3.52 -33.86
N TYR A 61 -7.82 3.71 -34.01
CA TYR A 61 -7.27 4.56 -35.06
C TYR A 61 -7.55 4.02 -36.48
N GLU A 62 -7.53 2.71 -36.67
CA GLU A 62 -7.92 2.09 -37.94
C GLU A 62 -9.40 2.34 -38.29
N GLN A 63 -10.31 2.16 -37.33
CA GLN A 63 -11.73 2.42 -37.55
C GLN A 63 -11.99 3.89 -37.87
N PHE A 64 -11.34 4.81 -37.15
CA PHE A 64 -11.34 6.24 -37.43
C PHE A 64 -10.87 6.55 -38.87
N GLN A 65 -9.75 5.99 -39.33
CA GLN A 65 -9.30 6.16 -40.72
C GLN A 65 -10.29 5.57 -41.73
N ARG A 66 -10.83 4.38 -41.47
CA ARG A 66 -11.83 3.74 -42.34
C ARG A 66 -13.12 4.56 -42.46
N GLU A 67 -13.55 5.25 -41.41
CA GLU A 67 -14.71 6.16 -41.46
C GLU A 67 -14.43 7.37 -42.36
N LEU A 68 -13.25 7.99 -42.23
CA LEU A 68 -12.83 9.09 -43.11
C LEU A 68 -12.72 8.67 -44.57
N ASP A 69 -12.09 7.51 -44.84
CA ASP A 69 -11.94 6.96 -46.20
C ASP A 69 -13.31 6.63 -46.82
N PHE A 70 -14.24 6.08 -46.03
CA PHE A 70 -15.60 5.79 -46.46
C PHE A 70 -16.37 7.07 -46.84
N LEU A 71 -16.36 8.08 -45.97
CA LEU A 71 -17.00 9.37 -46.24
C LEU A 71 -16.35 10.07 -47.45
N GLY A 72 -15.02 10.03 -47.58
CA GLY A 72 -14.30 10.57 -48.73
C GLY A 72 -14.62 9.85 -50.05
N ALA A 73 -14.81 8.53 -50.02
CA ALA A 73 -15.23 7.75 -51.18
C ALA A 73 -16.68 8.07 -51.61
N LEU A 74 -17.59 8.30 -50.64
CA LEU A 74 -18.95 8.76 -50.93
C LEU A 74 -18.98 10.17 -51.52
N GLU A 75 -18.12 11.08 -51.04
CA GLU A 75 -17.97 12.42 -51.59
C GLU A 75 -17.48 12.38 -53.04
N ALA A 76 -16.40 11.64 -53.30
CA ALA A 76 -15.82 11.48 -54.64
C ALA A 76 -16.81 10.85 -55.64
N ALA A 77 -17.72 10.01 -55.16
CA ALA A 77 -18.81 9.43 -55.94
C ALA A 77 -20.03 10.38 -56.12
N GLY A 78 -20.08 11.53 -55.44
CA GLY A 78 -21.22 12.44 -55.43
C GLY A 78 -22.46 11.85 -54.75
N ARG A 79 -22.27 11.00 -53.74
CA ARG A 79 -23.32 10.16 -53.11
C ARG A 79 -23.59 10.44 -51.63
N LEU A 80 -22.96 11.46 -51.04
CA LEU A 80 -23.21 11.87 -49.66
C LEU A 80 -24.67 12.30 -49.45
N THR A 81 -25.24 11.87 -48.33
CA THR A 81 -26.42 12.49 -47.72
C THR A 81 -26.04 13.81 -47.04
N ALA A 82 -27.05 14.61 -46.66
CA ALA A 82 -26.83 15.87 -45.95
C ALA A 82 -26.11 15.69 -44.60
N ASP A 83 -26.43 14.60 -43.88
CA ASP A 83 -25.82 14.30 -42.58
C ASP A 83 -24.37 13.82 -42.74
N GLU A 84 -24.07 13.01 -43.75
CA GLU A 84 -22.70 12.57 -44.05
C GLU A 84 -21.83 13.75 -44.53
N GLN A 85 -22.39 14.68 -45.31
CA GLN A 85 -21.72 15.93 -45.69
C GLN A 85 -21.37 16.77 -44.46
N ALA A 86 -22.31 16.94 -43.52
CA ALA A 86 -22.06 17.65 -42.27
C ALA A 86 -20.96 16.97 -41.43
N ARG A 87 -20.96 15.62 -41.36
CA ARG A 87 -19.92 14.85 -40.65
C ARG A 87 -18.53 15.02 -41.27
N ILE A 88 -18.37 14.89 -42.59
CA ILE A 88 -17.03 15.02 -43.21
C ILE A 88 -16.51 16.46 -43.12
N ASP A 89 -17.37 17.47 -43.22
CA ASP A 89 -16.96 18.87 -43.07
C ASP A 89 -16.58 19.20 -41.62
N GLU A 90 -17.25 18.60 -40.63
CA GLU A 90 -16.87 18.69 -39.22
C GLU A 90 -15.53 17.99 -38.94
N TYR A 91 -15.31 16.76 -39.43
CA TYR A 91 -14.01 16.10 -39.37
C TYR A 91 -12.90 16.97 -39.97
N ARG A 92 -13.12 17.58 -41.14
CA ARG A 92 -12.15 18.50 -41.78
C ARG A 92 -11.91 19.75 -40.95
N ARG A 93 -12.91 20.26 -40.25
CA ARG A 93 -12.78 21.44 -39.36
C ARG A 93 -11.93 21.11 -38.14
N LEU A 94 -12.14 19.94 -37.54
CA LEU A 94 -11.42 19.45 -36.36
C LEU A 94 -9.97 19.07 -36.71
N LEU A 95 -9.75 18.29 -37.77
CA LEU A 95 -8.42 17.80 -38.18
C LEU A 95 -7.51 18.89 -38.78
N LYS A 96 -8.04 20.09 -39.06
CA LYS A 96 -7.22 21.29 -39.32
C LYS A 96 -6.57 21.87 -38.06
N LYS A 97 -7.05 21.49 -36.87
CA LYS A 97 -6.57 21.96 -35.55
C LYS A 97 -5.92 20.84 -34.75
N ILE A 98 -6.52 19.65 -34.77
CA ILE A 98 -6.13 18.51 -33.96
C ILE A 98 -5.37 17.50 -34.83
N THR A 99 -4.15 17.18 -34.41
CA THR A 99 -3.40 16.05 -34.96
C THR A 99 -3.71 14.80 -34.15
N VAL A 100 -4.23 13.76 -34.81
CA VAL A 100 -4.52 12.44 -34.20
C VAL A 100 -3.38 11.49 -34.53
N LEU A 101 -2.69 11.00 -33.51
CA LEU A 101 -1.55 10.09 -33.62
C LEU A 101 -2.00 8.64 -33.42
N PRO A 102 -1.61 7.69 -34.29
CA PRO A 102 -1.78 6.27 -34.04
C PRO A 102 -0.87 5.81 -32.91
N GLY A 103 -1.38 4.98 -32.01
CA GLY A 103 -0.60 4.32 -30.98
C GLY A 103 -1.28 3.08 -30.43
N PHE A 104 -0.75 2.59 -29.31
CA PHE A 104 -1.31 1.52 -28.47
C PHE A 104 -0.74 1.63 -27.05
N GLU A 105 -1.47 1.13 -26.06
CA GLU A 105 -0.93 0.84 -24.73
C GLU A 105 -0.66 -0.67 -24.61
N PHE A 106 0.61 -1.05 -24.61
CA PHE A 106 1.05 -2.45 -24.58
C PHE A 106 1.24 -2.96 -23.14
N THR A 107 0.64 -4.12 -22.83
CA THR A 107 0.78 -4.81 -21.55
C THR A 107 1.98 -5.76 -21.58
N SER A 108 3.05 -5.39 -20.87
CA SER A 108 4.27 -6.20 -20.77
C SER A 108 4.08 -7.46 -19.89
N HIS A 109 5.07 -8.36 -19.94
CA HIS A 109 5.02 -9.70 -19.34
C HIS A 109 4.53 -9.78 -17.89
N PHE A 110 4.80 -8.77 -17.06
CA PHE A 110 4.46 -8.74 -15.63
C PHE A 110 3.33 -7.73 -15.29
N GLY A 111 2.66 -7.22 -16.33
CA GLY A 111 1.50 -6.34 -16.22
C GLY A 111 1.81 -4.84 -16.25
N ALA A 112 3.06 -4.40 -16.41
CA ALA A 112 3.35 -2.99 -16.62
C ALA A 112 3.03 -2.55 -18.05
N HIS A 113 2.46 -1.36 -18.19
CA HIS A 113 2.09 -0.82 -19.48
C HIS A 113 3.22 0.00 -20.14
N VAL A 114 3.21 0.08 -21.47
CA VAL A 114 4.13 0.87 -22.30
C VAL A 114 3.37 1.48 -23.46
N LEU A 115 3.47 2.80 -23.66
CA LEU A 115 2.87 3.45 -24.83
C LEU A 115 3.85 3.45 -26.00
N GLY A 116 3.35 3.07 -27.18
CA GLY A 116 4.01 3.29 -28.46
C GLY A 116 3.17 4.20 -29.35
N ILE A 117 3.70 5.39 -29.66
CA ILE A 117 3.01 6.39 -30.51
C ILE A 117 3.78 6.58 -31.81
N PHE A 118 3.09 6.56 -32.95
CA PHE A 118 3.67 6.53 -34.30
C PHE A 118 3.23 7.74 -35.14
N PRO A 119 3.92 8.06 -36.26
CA PRO A 119 3.47 9.13 -37.14
C PRO A 119 2.17 8.74 -37.87
N PRO A 120 1.26 9.67 -38.17
CA PRO A 120 0.00 9.40 -38.88
C PRO A 120 0.14 8.76 -40.27
N ASN A 121 1.32 8.88 -40.90
CA ASN A 121 1.63 8.26 -42.19
C ASN A 121 2.23 6.84 -42.07
N ARG A 122 2.37 6.30 -40.85
CA ARG A 122 2.84 4.92 -40.61
C ARG A 122 1.74 3.94 -41.05
N PRO A 123 2.02 3.00 -41.98
CA PRO A 123 1.06 1.97 -42.33
C PRO A 123 0.65 1.15 -41.10
N ILE A 124 -0.65 0.98 -40.89
CA ILE A 124 -1.24 0.28 -39.74
C ILE A 124 -0.67 -1.14 -39.60
N SER A 125 -0.49 -1.86 -40.72
CA SER A 125 0.12 -3.19 -40.75
C SER A 125 1.54 -3.25 -40.18
N LEU A 126 2.29 -2.15 -40.19
CA LEU A 126 3.63 -2.07 -39.60
C LEU A 126 3.60 -1.72 -38.10
N ILE A 127 2.51 -1.11 -37.62
CA ILE A 127 2.21 -0.97 -36.19
C ILE A 127 1.76 -2.32 -35.62
N GLU A 128 0.86 -3.02 -36.31
CA GLU A 128 0.48 -4.42 -36.00
C GLU A 128 1.69 -5.36 -35.99
N THR A 129 2.59 -5.25 -36.97
CA THR A 129 3.86 -6.01 -36.98
C THR A 129 4.70 -5.72 -35.73
N THR A 130 4.62 -4.51 -35.18
CA THR A 130 5.30 -4.16 -33.92
C THR A 130 4.63 -4.87 -32.73
N LEU A 131 3.30 -4.87 -32.65
CA LEU A 131 2.54 -5.63 -31.64
C LEU A 131 2.83 -7.15 -31.70
N LEU A 132 2.92 -7.73 -32.90
CA LEU A 132 3.32 -9.13 -33.08
C LEU A 132 4.74 -9.41 -32.53
N GLN A 133 5.71 -8.50 -32.74
CA GLN A 133 7.07 -8.62 -32.18
C GLN A 133 7.11 -8.48 -30.65
N LEU A 134 6.18 -7.69 -30.10
CA LEU A 134 5.94 -7.55 -28.66
C LEU A 134 5.24 -8.77 -28.03
N GLY A 135 4.80 -9.73 -28.84
CA GLY A 135 4.19 -10.99 -28.39
C GLY A 135 2.66 -10.97 -28.33
N VAL A 136 2.01 -9.94 -28.88
CA VAL A 136 0.54 -9.92 -29.02
C VAL A 136 0.11 -10.96 -30.07
N PRO A 137 -0.79 -11.90 -29.75
CA PRO A 137 -1.30 -12.87 -30.73
C PRO A 137 -2.04 -12.20 -31.89
N ALA A 138 -1.94 -12.77 -33.09
CA ALA A 138 -2.52 -12.18 -34.31
C ALA A 138 -4.05 -12.06 -34.22
N GLU A 139 -4.69 -13.01 -33.55
CA GLU A 139 -6.11 -13.06 -33.23
C GLU A 139 -6.56 -12.00 -32.20
N GLN A 140 -5.64 -11.44 -31.41
CA GLN A 140 -5.93 -10.41 -30.40
C GLN A 140 -5.62 -8.97 -30.88
N LEU A 141 -4.96 -8.79 -32.02
CA LEU A 141 -4.59 -7.48 -32.58
C LEU A 141 -5.75 -6.49 -32.80
N LYS A 142 -7.00 -6.95 -32.73
CA LYS A 142 -8.23 -6.16 -32.92
C LYS A 142 -9.14 -6.15 -31.68
N GLY A 143 -8.76 -6.82 -30.61
CA GLY A 143 -9.64 -7.10 -29.47
C GLY A 143 -9.62 -6.06 -28.35
N GLY A 144 -8.62 -5.16 -28.30
CA GLY A 144 -8.53 -4.17 -27.22
C GLY A 144 -8.20 -4.76 -25.84
N VAL A 145 -7.67 -5.98 -25.80
CA VAL A 145 -7.62 -6.81 -24.59
C VAL A 145 -6.62 -6.25 -23.57
N CYS A 146 -7.07 -6.00 -22.33
CA CYS A 146 -6.22 -5.38 -21.30
C CYS A 146 -5.06 -6.29 -20.84
N GLY A 147 -5.23 -7.62 -20.91
CA GLY A 147 -4.26 -8.61 -20.43
C GLY A 147 -3.89 -9.67 -21.47
N ILE A 148 -2.60 -9.77 -21.80
CA ILE A 148 -2.06 -10.74 -22.76
C ILE A 148 -0.91 -11.51 -22.12
N SER A 149 -0.87 -12.83 -22.30
CA SER A 149 0.18 -13.70 -21.76
C SER A 149 1.38 -13.84 -22.71
N ASN A 150 2.55 -14.17 -22.16
CA ASN A 150 3.79 -14.39 -22.93
C ASN A 150 4.29 -13.20 -23.76
N THR A 151 3.87 -11.98 -23.42
CA THR A 151 4.39 -10.75 -24.04
C THR A 151 5.82 -10.43 -23.59
N ARG A 152 6.46 -9.47 -24.27
CA ARG A 152 7.84 -9.01 -23.98
C ARG A 152 7.96 -8.26 -22.65
N HIS A 153 9.17 -8.22 -22.10
CA HIS A 153 9.50 -7.38 -20.95
C HIS A 153 9.61 -5.89 -21.35
N VAL A 154 9.45 -5.00 -20.36
CA VAL A 154 9.43 -3.53 -20.53
C VAL A 154 10.62 -2.99 -21.35
N THR A 155 11.86 -3.43 -21.05
CA THR A 155 13.06 -2.93 -21.74
C THR A 155 13.13 -3.35 -23.21
N ASP A 156 12.76 -4.60 -23.50
CA ASP A 156 12.70 -5.13 -24.87
C ASP A 156 11.60 -4.42 -25.66
N ALA A 157 10.46 -4.14 -25.01
CA ALA A 157 9.35 -3.43 -25.60
C ALA A 157 9.74 -2.00 -26.03
N TYR A 158 10.48 -1.28 -25.18
CA TYR A 158 11.02 0.03 -25.52
C TYR A 158 11.94 -0.04 -26.76
N GLU A 159 12.84 -1.02 -26.83
CA GLU A 159 13.76 -1.22 -27.96
C GLU A 159 13.02 -1.53 -29.27
N ILE A 160 12.02 -2.41 -29.22
CA ILE A 160 11.18 -2.80 -30.35
C ILE A 160 10.38 -1.59 -30.88
N ILE A 161 9.69 -0.86 -30.01
CA ILE A 161 8.87 0.31 -30.40
C ILE A 161 9.75 1.45 -30.95
N ALA A 162 10.89 1.74 -30.30
CA ALA A 162 11.82 2.77 -30.77
C ALA A 162 12.42 2.41 -32.15
N ARG A 163 12.78 1.15 -32.39
CA ARG A 163 13.23 0.66 -33.70
C ARG A 163 12.15 0.71 -34.77
N ALA A 164 10.90 0.47 -34.40
CA ALA A 164 9.73 0.65 -35.27
C ALA A 164 9.41 2.13 -35.59
N GLY A 165 10.18 3.08 -35.02
CA GLY A 165 10.08 4.51 -35.28
C GLY A 165 9.09 5.25 -34.38
N GLY A 166 8.56 4.59 -33.35
CA GLY A 166 7.63 5.17 -32.39
C GLY A 166 8.31 6.00 -31.30
N ILE A 167 7.55 6.94 -30.73
CA ILE A 167 7.84 7.57 -29.44
C ILE A 167 7.44 6.55 -28.36
N VAL A 168 8.34 6.33 -27.41
CA VAL A 168 8.16 5.38 -26.30
C VAL A 168 7.93 6.15 -25.01
N ILE A 169 6.80 5.93 -24.35
CA ILE A 169 6.47 6.55 -23.07
C ILE A 169 6.21 5.45 -22.06
N ALA A 170 6.67 5.64 -20.82
CA ALA A 170 6.26 4.85 -19.67
C ALA A 170 4.98 5.50 -19.09
N PRO A 171 3.77 5.00 -19.41
CA PRO A 171 2.52 5.54 -18.88
C PRO A 171 2.47 5.41 -17.36
N HIS A 172 1.67 6.29 -16.74
CA HIS A 172 1.26 6.26 -15.32
C HIS A 172 2.25 5.59 -14.34
N ILE A 173 3.54 5.97 -14.41
CA ILE A 173 4.67 5.23 -13.82
C ILE A 173 4.54 4.97 -12.31
N ASN A 174 3.84 5.88 -11.61
CA ASN A 174 3.56 5.84 -10.18
C ASN A 174 2.10 5.47 -9.83
N GLY A 175 1.34 4.96 -10.78
CA GLY A 175 -0.03 4.45 -10.64
C GLY A 175 -0.12 2.92 -10.69
N PRO A 176 -1.35 2.36 -10.70
CA PRO A 176 -1.57 0.96 -11.08
C PRO A 176 -0.91 0.67 -12.44
N ASN A 177 -0.37 -0.52 -12.62
CA ASN A 177 0.32 -0.94 -13.87
C ASN A 177 1.43 -0.03 -14.43
N GLY A 178 1.86 1.02 -13.72
CA GLY A 178 3.07 1.77 -14.04
C GLY A 178 4.35 0.95 -13.83
N VAL A 179 5.37 1.15 -14.67
CA VAL A 179 6.62 0.37 -14.65
C VAL A 179 7.38 0.44 -13.31
N VAL A 180 7.33 1.55 -12.58
CA VAL A 180 7.93 1.63 -11.23
C VAL A 180 7.09 0.87 -10.22
N THR A 181 5.77 0.99 -10.27
CA THR A 181 4.86 0.22 -9.40
C THR A 181 5.05 -1.28 -9.60
N GLU A 182 5.25 -1.75 -10.83
CA GLU A 182 5.63 -3.14 -11.11
C GLU A 182 6.94 -3.53 -10.39
N THR A 183 8.03 -2.78 -10.55
CA THR A 183 9.30 -3.11 -9.87
C THR A 183 9.15 -3.24 -8.35
N LEU A 184 8.26 -2.43 -7.73
CA LEU A 184 7.91 -2.51 -6.32
C LEU A 184 7.10 -3.78 -5.98
N ARG A 185 6.06 -4.11 -6.76
CA ARG A 185 5.28 -5.35 -6.60
C ARG A 185 6.17 -6.59 -6.70
N MET A 186 7.17 -6.55 -7.56
CA MET A 186 8.13 -7.64 -7.77
C MET A 186 9.27 -7.68 -6.74
N GLY A 187 9.31 -6.77 -5.76
CA GLY A 187 10.37 -6.68 -4.75
C GLY A 187 11.78 -6.40 -5.32
N THR A 188 11.87 -5.89 -6.55
CA THR A 188 13.14 -5.80 -7.27
C THR A 188 14.04 -4.66 -6.80
N SER A 189 15.35 -4.88 -6.93
CA SER A 189 16.38 -3.94 -6.49
C SER A 189 16.32 -2.60 -7.24
N GLY A 190 17.05 -1.60 -6.74
CA GLY A 190 17.15 -0.30 -7.41
C GLY A 190 17.59 -0.38 -8.87
N GLN A 191 18.35 -1.41 -9.26
CA GLN A 191 18.82 -1.62 -10.62
C GLN A 191 17.68 -1.84 -11.63
N SER A 192 16.63 -2.57 -11.25
CA SER A 192 15.45 -2.76 -12.11
C SER A 192 14.71 -1.45 -12.35
N ARG A 193 14.57 -0.60 -11.31
CA ARG A 193 13.99 0.76 -11.45
C ARG A 193 14.82 1.65 -12.37
N ILE A 194 16.15 1.62 -12.24
CA ILE A 194 17.07 2.35 -13.11
C ILE A 194 16.88 1.88 -14.56
N ALA A 195 16.91 0.57 -14.82
CA ALA A 195 16.76 0.01 -16.16
C ALA A 195 15.44 0.43 -16.85
N VAL A 196 14.30 0.37 -16.17
CA VAL A 196 12.99 0.73 -16.77
C VAL A 196 12.72 2.23 -16.87
N SER A 197 13.49 3.09 -16.19
CA SER A 197 13.28 4.56 -16.19
C SER A 197 14.43 5.36 -16.81
N GLN A 198 15.58 4.74 -17.08
CA GLN A 198 16.76 5.35 -17.69
C GLN A 198 17.17 4.71 -19.03
N SER A 199 16.43 3.68 -19.51
CA SER A 199 16.66 3.05 -20.82
C SER A 199 16.81 4.07 -21.95
N LEU A 200 17.82 3.88 -22.80
CA LEU A 200 18.12 4.75 -23.94
C LEU A 200 16.98 4.85 -24.97
N HIS A 201 16.08 3.87 -25.00
CA HIS A 201 14.94 3.83 -25.91
C HIS A 201 13.68 4.54 -25.39
N LEU A 202 13.67 4.89 -24.10
CA LEU A 202 12.55 5.57 -23.45
C LEU A 202 12.62 7.09 -23.68
N HIS A 203 11.51 7.71 -24.08
CA HIS A 203 11.47 9.13 -24.44
C HIS A 203 10.89 10.02 -23.31
N ALA A 204 9.82 9.57 -22.65
CA ALA A 204 9.20 10.29 -21.53
C ALA A 204 8.63 9.35 -20.46
N LEU A 205 8.42 9.91 -19.26
CA LEU A 205 7.78 9.27 -18.10
C LEU A 205 6.47 10.00 -17.78
N GLU A 206 5.36 9.30 -17.71
CA GLU A 206 4.06 9.87 -17.41
C GLU A 206 3.66 9.63 -15.94
N PHE A 207 3.16 10.65 -15.23
CA PHE A 207 2.82 10.53 -13.81
C PHE A 207 1.34 10.80 -13.55
N VAL A 208 0.68 9.89 -12.81
CA VAL A 208 -0.70 10.07 -12.32
C VAL A 208 -0.75 11.22 -11.32
N ASN A 209 0.16 11.18 -10.34
CA ASN A 209 0.30 12.19 -9.29
C ASN A 209 1.55 13.04 -9.56
N PHE A 210 1.41 14.09 -10.37
CA PHE A 210 2.54 14.89 -10.85
C PHE A 210 3.12 15.86 -9.79
N TYR A 211 2.32 16.34 -8.84
CA TYR A 211 2.72 17.36 -7.86
C TYR A 211 2.85 16.82 -6.42
N THR A 212 3.51 15.67 -6.27
CA THR A 212 3.79 15.08 -4.96
C THR A 212 5.11 15.61 -4.38
N ASP A 213 5.04 16.27 -3.22
CA ASP A 213 6.19 16.89 -2.53
C ASP A 213 7.07 15.87 -1.80
N HIS A 214 7.76 15.01 -2.58
CA HIS A 214 8.77 14.09 -2.05
C HIS A 214 9.99 13.99 -2.98
N GLU A 215 11.19 13.99 -2.39
CA GLU A 215 12.48 13.66 -3.04
C GLU A 215 12.61 12.14 -3.29
N LYS A 216 11.60 11.53 -3.91
CA LYS A 216 11.49 10.07 -4.13
C LYS A 216 11.22 9.77 -5.60
N PHE A 217 11.63 8.60 -6.05
CA PHE A 217 11.46 8.08 -7.42
C PHE A 217 10.00 7.98 -7.91
N THR A 218 9.01 8.29 -7.06
CA THR A 218 7.59 8.40 -7.40
C THR A 218 7.15 9.83 -7.76
N SER A 219 8.03 10.84 -7.70
CA SER A 219 7.77 12.21 -8.13
C SER A 219 8.58 12.59 -9.40
N PRO A 220 8.06 13.49 -10.26
CA PRO A 220 8.80 14.01 -11.41
C PRO A 220 10.14 14.67 -11.06
N GLY A 221 10.22 15.34 -9.90
CA GLY A 221 11.40 16.09 -9.46
C GLY A 221 12.65 15.23 -9.25
N PHE A 222 12.48 13.92 -9.05
CA PHE A 222 13.56 12.96 -8.88
C PHE A 222 14.37 12.71 -10.18
N TYR A 223 13.71 12.75 -11.35
CA TYR A 223 14.30 12.43 -12.66
C TYR A 223 15.01 13.62 -13.31
N ASN A 224 15.74 14.38 -12.49
CA ASN A 224 16.35 15.66 -12.84
C ASN A 224 17.76 15.56 -13.47
N GLY A 225 18.35 14.36 -13.55
CA GLY A 225 19.71 14.12 -14.07
C GLY A 225 20.85 14.42 -13.10
N LYS A 226 20.56 14.60 -11.81
CA LYS A 226 21.54 14.84 -10.73
C LYS A 226 21.45 13.83 -9.58
N THR A 227 20.43 12.98 -9.61
CA THR A 227 20.21 11.93 -8.60
C THR A 227 21.11 10.74 -8.91
N GLU A 228 21.78 10.19 -7.90
CA GLU A 228 22.75 9.08 -8.07
C GLU A 228 22.13 7.89 -8.82
N HIS A 229 22.81 7.44 -9.89
CA HIS A 229 22.36 6.41 -10.84
C HIS A 229 21.16 6.77 -11.73
N TYR A 230 20.64 8.00 -11.66
CA TYR A 230 19.59 8.54 -12.54
C TYR A 230 20.11 9.77 -13.30
N ASP A 231 21.28 9.61 -13.93
CA ASP A 231 22.04 10.67 -14.59
C ASP A 231 21.35 11.18 -15.88
N ARG A 232 20.48 10.37 -16.50
CA ARG A 232 19.68 10.79 -17.66
C ARG A 232 18.43 11.50 -17.19
N ARG A 233 18.46 12.83 -17.25
CA ARG A 233 17.26 13.68 -17.08
C ARG A 233 16.16 13.25 -18.06
N MET A 234 14.95 13.05 -17.55
CA MET A 234 13.80 12.58 -18.33
C MET A 234 12.75 13.67 -18.54
N PHE A 235 12.04 13.62 -19.66
CA PHE A 235 10.80 14.37 -19.81
C PHE A 235 9.73 13.74 -18.93
N CYS A 236 9.18 14.52 -17.99
CA CYS A 236 8.07 14.09 -17.16
C CYS A 236 6.78 14.73 -17.67
N ILE A 237 5.78 13.91 -17.99
CA ILE A 237 4.52 14.31 -18.63
C ILE A 237 3.29 13.76 -17.87
N GLN A 238 2.10 14.06 -18.38
CA GLN A 238 0.83 13.60 -17.82
C GLN A 238 -0.27 13.55 -18.90
N GLY A 239 -0.79 12.36 -19.22
CA GLY A 239 -2.00 12.13 -20.00
C GLY A 239 -3.25 11.95 -19.13
N SER A 240 -4.43 11.95 -19.76
CA SER A 240 -5.71 11.76 -19.07
C SER A 240 -5.97 10.33 -18.62
N ASP A 241 -5.46 9.33 -19.34
CA ASP A 241 -5.79 7.91 -19.14
C ASP A 241 -7.32 7.71 -19.29
N ALA A 242 -7.86 8.34 -20.33
CA ALA A 242 -9.30 8.50 -20.52
C ALA A 242 -9.94 7.28 -21.18
N HIS A 243 -10.94 6.73 -20.49
CA HIS A 243 -11.71 5.53 -20.85
C HIS A 243 -13.19 5.84 -21.07
N ARG A 244 -13.49 7.13 -21.27
CA ARG A 244 -14.82 7.72 -21.48
C ARG A 244 -14.67 9.12 -22.07
N LEU A 245 -15.74 9.66 -22.62
CA LEU A 245 -15.76 10.99 -23.22
C LEU A 245 -15.54 12.08 -22.15
N ARG A 246 -16.29 12.03 -21.04
CA ARG A 246 -16.31 13.10 -20.00
C ARG A 246 -16.21 12.56 -18.58
N ARG A 247 -15.58 13.34 -17.69
CA ARG A 247 -15.42 13.01 -16.26
C ARG A 247 -16.76 12.75 -15.56
N LEU A 248 -16.81 11.70 -14.73
CA LEU A 248 -17.94 11.47 -13.82
C LEU A 248 -17.94 12.42 -12.60
N PRO A 249 -19.12 12.82 -12.09
CA PRO A 249 -19.25 13.53 -10.82
C PRO A 249 -18.67 12.74 -9.64
N GLN A 250 -18.26 13.45 -8.59
CA GLN A 250 -17.60 12.85 -7.42
C GLN A 250 -18.57 12.15 -6.45
N SER A 251 -19.88 12.22 -6.69
CA SER A 251 -20.94 11.52 -5.93
C SER A 251 -20.87 10.00 -6.09
N ASP A 252 -20.35 9.52 -7.23
CA ASP A 252 -20.32 8.11 -7.57
C ASP A 252 -18.99 7.55 -7.06
N GLY A 253 -19.04 6.88 -5.90
CA GLY A 253 -17.86 6.49 -5.12
C GLY A 253 -16.89 5.57 -5.89
N GLN A 254 -15.58 5.88 -5.78
CA GLN A 254 -14.45 5.10 -6.33
C GLN A 254 -14.67 4.40 -7.69
N VAL A 255 -15.35 5.07 -8.64
CA VAL A 255 -15.49 4.53 -9.99
C VAL A 255 -14.11 4.48 -10.68
N VAL A 256 -13.68 3.27 -11.06
CA VAL A 256 -12.53 3.04 -11.95
C VAL A 256 -12.84 3.71 -13.31
N HIS A 257 -11.85 4.14 -14.08
CA HIS A 257 -12.09 4.80 -15.38
C HIS A 257 -12.94 6.10 -15.31
N LYS A 258 -12.79 6.88 -14.21
CA LYS A 258 -13.51 8.17 -14.02
C LYS A 258 -13.03 9.34 -14.88
N HIS A 259 -11.87 9.22 -15.52
CA HIS A 259 -11.25 10.33 -16.26
C HIS A 259 -11.76 10.38 -17.71
N GLY A 260 -12.13 11.59 -18.14
CA GLY A 260 -12.51 11.87 -19.52
C GLY A 260 -11.39 12.59 -20.29
N ILE A 261 -11.53 12.68 -21.61
CA ILE A 261 -10.54 13.29 -22.51
C ILE A 261 -10.17 14.72 -22.06
N GLY A 262 -8.87 15.05 -22.06
CA GLY A 262 -8.34 16.36 -21.66
C GLY A 262 -8.56 16.76 -20.20
N ASP A 263 -8.90 15.80 -19.34
CA ASP A 263 -8.95 15.99 -17.88
C ASP A 263 -7.58 16.32 -17.28
N ARG A 264 -6.57 15.62 -17.78
CA ARG A 264 -5.15 15.92 -17.62
C ARG A 264 -4.56 16.02 -19.03
N TYR A 265 -3.52 16.83 -19.18
CA TYR A 265 -2.86 17.07 -20.45
C TYR A 265 -1.50 17.70 -20.19
N ILE A 266 -0.66 17.74 -21.22
CA ILE A 266 0.62 18.43 -21.20
C ILE A 266 0.60 19.64 -22.13
N GLU A 267 1.38 20.67 -21.80
CA GLU A 267 1.65 21.80 -22.68
C GLU A 267 3.08 21.71 -23.22
N LEU A 268 3.20 21.85 -24.54
CA LEU A 268 4.43 21.64 -25.30
C LEU A 268 4.72 22.87 -26.15
N LEU A 269 5.93 23.44 -26.03
CA LEU A 269 6.36 24.57 -26.87
C LEU A 269 6.95 24.03 -28.18
N LEU A 270 6.12 24.00 -29.23
CA LEU A 270 6.41 23.36 -30.51
C LEU A 270 6.28 24.36 -31.69
N PRO A 271 6.97 24.14 -32.82
CA PRO A 271 6.77 24.94 -34.05
C PRO A 271 5.44 24.65 -34.75
N ASN A 272 4.98 23.39 -34.71
CA ASN A 272 3.69 22.93 -35.23
C ASN A 272 3.24 21.68 -34.45
N ASN A 273 2.02 21.20 -34.68
CA ASN A 273 1.43 20.06 -33.98
C ASN A 273 1.78 18.70 -34.59
N SER A 274 2.85 18.59 -35.39
CA SER A 274 3.21 17.33 -36.05
C SER A 274 3.91 16.33 -35.14
N PHE A 275 3.86 15.05 -35.52
CA PHE A 275 4.59 13.97 -34.85
C PHE A 275 6.11 14.24 -34.81
N GLU A 276 6.68 14.76 -35.89
CA GLU A 276 8.10 15.08 -36.00
C GLU A 276 8.50 16.18 -35.01
N ALA A 277 7.65 17.21 -34.82
CA ALA A 277 7.88 18.25 -33.83
C ALA A 277 7.89 17.66 -32.40
N LEU A 278 6.90 16.80 -32.08
CA LEU A 278 6.80 16.10 -30.79
C LEU A 278 8.02 15.19 -30.54
N ARG A 279 8.38 14.36 -31.54
CA ARG A 279 9.52 13.44 -31.47
C ARG A 279 10.85 14.18 -31.31
N ASN A 280 11.04 15.27 -32.05
CA ASN A 280 12.24 16.10 -31.95
C ASN A 280 12.36 16.75 -30.56
N LEU A 281 11.25 17.19 -29.96
CA LEU A 281 11.24 17.70 -28.59
C LEU A 281 11.67 16.62 -27.60
N PHE A 282 11.04 15.44 -27.59
CA PHE A 282 11.40 14.36 -26.67
C PHE A 282 12.79 13.72 -26.94
N ALA A 283 13.40 13.96 -28.10
CA ALA A 283 14.78 13.60 -28.39
C ALA A 283 15.81 14.69 -28.02
N SER A 284 15.37 15.87 -27.59
CA SER A 284 16.23 17.01 -27.25
C SER A 284 16.57 17.07 -25.75
N LEU A 285 17.27 18.14 -25.34
CA LEU A 285 17.49 18.51 -23.94
C LEU A 285 16.67 19.75 -23.52
N ASP A 286 15.67 20.14 -24.33
CA ASP A 286 14.83 21.33 -24.13
C ASP A 286 13.70 21.07 -23.11
N PHE A 287 14.06 20.61 -21.91
CA PHE A 287 13.10 20.23 -20.85
C PHE A 287 12.20 21.39 -20.37
N ASP A 288 12.59 22.64 -20.61
CA ASP A 288 11.82 23.85 -20.35
C ASP A 288 10.65 24.07 -21.34
N ARG A 289 10.66 23.36 -22.49
CA ARG A 289 9.58 23.37 -23.49
C ARG A 289 8.47 22.36 -23.19
N VAL A 290 8.58 21.61 -22.10
CA VAL A 290 7.51 20.74 -21.60
C VAL A 290 7.08 21.26 -20.24
N ARG A 291 5.79 21.57 -20.11
CA ARG A 291 5.17 21.85 -18.82
C ARG A 291 3.90 21.05 -18.70
N VAL A 292 3.77 20.28 -17.62
CA VAL A 292 2.44 19.90 -17.16
C VAL A 292 1.86 21.16 -16.50
N PRO A 293 0.64 21.59 -16.83
CA PRO A 293 0.01 22.68 -16.10
C PRO A 293 -0.17 22.27 -14.64
N LYS A 294 0.08 23.18 -13.70
CA LYS A 294 -0.59 23.11 -12.40
C LYS A 294 -2.04 23.50 -12.65
N ARG A 295 -2.84 22.57 -13.19
CA ARG A 295 -4.30 22.68 -13.12
C ARG A 295 -4.60 22.67 -11.63
N ASP A 296 -4.97 23.84 -11.12
CA ASP A 296 -4.77 24.14 -9.71
C ASP A 296 -5.56 23.13 -8.87
N GLN A 297 -4.89 22.40 -7.97
CA GLN A 297 -5.56 21.48 -7.04
C GLN A 297 -6.66 22.22 -6.26
N LYS A 298 -6.55 23.55 -6.18
CA LYS A 298 -7.47 24.49 -5.56
C LYS A 298 -8.69 24.81 -6.43
N GLN A 299 -8.55 24.96 -7.75
CA GLN A 299 -9.70 25.01 -8.66
C GLN A 299 -10.46 23.67 -8.63
N TRP A 300 -9.75 22.54 -8.64
CA TRP A 300 -10.34 21.23 -8.42
C TRP A 300 -11.01 21.08 -7.05
N ALA A 301 -10.45 21.68 -5.99
CA ALA A 301 -11.11 21.71 -4.68
C ALA A 301 -12.37 22.58 -4.67
N VAL A 302 -12.40 23.69 -5.43
CA VAL A 302 -13.62 24.49 -5.62
C VAL A 302 -14.67 23.70 -6.40
N ASP A 303 -14.29 23.00 -7.49
CA ASP A 303 -15.19 22.11 -8.23
C ASP A 303 -15.79 21.03 -7.30
N ALA A 304 -14.93 20.34 -6.54
CA ALA A 304 -15.35 19.28 -5.61
C ALA A 304 -16.36 19.79 -4.56
N VAL A 305 -16.14 20.96 -3.97
CA VAL A 305 -17.05 21.56 -2.98
C VAL A 305 -18.33 22.10 -3.65
N ARG A 306 -18.22 22.68 -4.84
CA ARG A 306 -19.36 23.23 -5.60
C ARG A 306 -20.33 22.14 -6.04
N PHE A 307 -19.83 21.03 -6.58
CA PHE A 307 -20.66 19.95 -7.12
C PHE A 307 -20.93 18.82 -6.12
N GLY A 308 -20.10 18.64 -5.08
CA GLY A 308 -20.29 17.67 -4.00
C GLY A 308 -21.04 18.19 -2.77
N GLY A 309 -21.22 19.52 -2.65
CA GLY A 309 -21.88 20.14 -1.50
C GLY A 309 -20.96 20.40 -0.31
N SER A 310 -21.53 20.88 0.80
CA SER A 310 -20.78 21.09 2.05
C SER A 310 -20.63 19.77 2.82
N THR A 311 -19.41 19.50 3.33
CA THR A 311 -19.04 18.28 4.06
C THR A 311 -18.54 18.63 5.46
N GLU A 312 -18.16 17.64 6.28
CA GLU A 312 -17.62 17.89 7.63
C GLU A 312 -16.39 18.81 7.65
N ARG A 313 -15.58 18.80 6.59
CA ARG A 313 -14.35 19.62 6.50
C ARG A 313 -14.37 20.68 5.40
N GLN A 314 -15.48 20.82 4.68
CA GLN A 314 -15.60 21.80 3.60
C GLN A 314 -16.95 22.51 3.67
N VAL A 315 -16.94 23.84 3.63
CA VAL A 315 -18.14 24.68 3.69
C VAL A 315 -18.21 25.55 2.44
N LEU A 316 -19.40 25.62 1.84
CA LEU A 316 -19.68 26.50 0.71
C LEU A 316 -20.66 27.59 1.13
N ARG A 317 -20.33 28.85 0.80
CA ARG A 317 -21.22 30.00 1.04
C ARG A 317 -21.26 30.92 -0.17
N ALA A 318 -22.48 31.16 -0.66
CA ALA A 318 -22.77 32.33 -1.47
C ALA A 318 -22.66 33.57 -0.59
N ILE A 319 -21.85 34.54 -0.99
CA ILE A 319 -21.82 35.88 -0.38
C ILE A 319 -22.45 36.83 -1.39
N GLY A 320 -23.64 37.35 -1.07
CA GLY A 320 -24.21 38.50 -1.77
C GLY A 320 -23.67 39.82 -1.21
N ASP A 321 -24.21 40.94 -1.65
CA ASP A 321 -23.79 42.28 -1.20
C ASP A 321 -24.13 42.60 0.27
N ASP A 322 -24.86 41.72 0.98
CA ASP A 322 -25.28 41.92 2.38
C ASP A 322 -24.13 41.66 3.38
N PRO A 323 -23.68 42.67 4.15
CA PRO A 323 -22.68 42.50 5.20
C PRO A 323 -23.11 41.56 6.34
N SER A 324 -24.41 41.34 6.54
CA SER A 324 -24.94 40.49 7.63
C SER A 324 -24.51 39.03 7.49
N THR A 325 -24.43 38.53 6.25
CA THR A 325 -24.02 37.14 5.96
C THR A 325 -22.56 36.91 6.33
N VAL A 326 -21.68 37.88 6.07
CA VAL A 326 -20.25 37.81 6.41
C VAL A 326 -20.03 37.73 7.92
N ALA A 327 -20.86 38.45 8.69
CA ALA A 327 -20.80 38.49 10.16
C ALA A 327 -21.25 37.19 10.87
N LEU A 328 -21.79 36.21 10.14
CA LEU A 328 -22.19 34.90 10.68
C LEU A 328 -21.19 33.78 10.34
N LEU A 329 -20.27 34.00 9.40
CA LEU A 329 -19.28 33.01 8.93
C LEU A 329 -18.33 32.52 10.04
N TRP A 330 -18.20 33.25 11.16
CA TRP A 330 -17.39 32.80 12.29
C TRP A 330 -17.90 31.48 12.89
N THR A 331 -19.21 31.21 12.81
CA THR A 331 -19.82 29.95 13.26
C THR A 331 -19.34 28.76 12.43
N ASP A 332 -19.29 28.90 11.10
CA ASP A 332 -18.74 27.89 10.19
C ASP A 332 -17.25 27.65 10.44
N VAL A 333 -16.48 28.72 10.68
CA VAL A 333 -15.04 28.62 10.99
C VAL A 333 -14.80 27.95 12.35
N ALA A 334 -15.59 28.27 13.38
CA ALA A 334 -15.51 27.61 14.68
C ALA A 334 -15.86 26.12 14.57
N ALA A 335 -16.87 25.78 13.78
CA ALA A 335 -17.25 24.40 13.49
C ALA A 335 -16.16 23.62 12.73
N LEU A 336 -15.54 24.25 11.72
CA LEU A 336 -14.39 23.67 11.01
C LEU A 336 -13.18 23.50 11.92
N ALA A 337 -12.88 24.46 12.81
CA ALA A 337 -11.81 24.32 13.79
C ALA A 337 -12.09 23.16 14.76
N ASN A 338 -13.34 23.00 15.22
CA ASN A 338 -13.79 21.84 16.00
C ASN A 338 -13.74 20.51 15.22
N ALA A 339 -13.73 20.51 13.89
CA ALA A 339 -13.49 19.32 13.06
C ALA A 339 -12.00 18.98 12.81
N GLY A 340 -11.07 19.76 13.40
CA GLY A 340 -9.62 19.65 13.20
C GLY A 340 -9.09 20.53 12.06
N GLY A 341 -9.85 21.53 11.63
CA GLY A 341 -9.57 22.38 10.47
C GLY A 341 -10.34 21.97 9.22
N GLY A 342 -10.22 22.78 8.17
CA GLY A 342 -10.92 22.55 6.91
C GLY A 342 -10.88 23.76 5.97
N VAL A 343 -11.81 23.80 5.00
CA VAL A 343 -11.84 24.83 3.95
C VAL A 343 -13.23 25.46 3.85
N LEU A 344 -13.30 26.78 3.93
CA LEU A 344 -14.47 27.59 3.64
C LEU A 344 -14.30 28.25 2.26
N VAL A 345 -15.22 28.02 1.33
CA VAL A 345 -15.22 28.58 -0.03
C VAL A 345 -16.35 29.59 -0.17
N LEU A 346 -16.00 30.80 -0.61
CA LEU A 346 -16.87 31.97 -0.62
C LEU A 346 -17.04 32.51 -2.05
N GLY A 347 -18.30 32.76 -2.46
CA GLY A 347 -18.64 33.30 -3.79
C GLY A 347 -19.25 32.30 -4.79
N CYS A 348 -19.60 31.09 -4.32
CA CYS A 348 -20.18 30.01 -5.12
C CYS A 348 -21.43 29.43 -4.46
N GLU A 349 -22.42 29.03 -5.26
CA GLU A 349 -23.62 28.32 -4.81
C GLU A 349 -23.45 26.78 -4.92
N PRO A 350 -24.01 25.97 -4.00
CA PRO A 350 -24.06 24.51 -4.15
C PRO A 350 -24.79 24.09 -5.43
N GLY A 351 -24.12 23.31 -6.29
CA GLY A 351 -24.63 22.88 -7.60
C GLY A 351 -24.90 24.01 -8.60
N GLY A 352 -24.54 25.26 -8.27
CA GLY A 352 -25.11 26.46 -8.89
C GLY A 352 -24.10 27.37 -9.58
N LYS A 353 -24.46 28.66 -9.64
CA LYS A 353 -23.73 29.70 -10.37
C LYS A 353 -22.54 30.21 -9.53
N VAL A 354 -21.47 30.64 -10.20
CA VAL A 354 -20.41 31.44 -9.58
C VAL A 354 -20.89 32.89 -9.50
N LEU A 355 -21.00 33.41 -8.28
CA LEU A 355 -21.43 34.79 -8.01
C LEU A 355 -20.23 35.73 -7.86
N GLY A 356 -19.10 35.20 -7.39
CA GLY A 356 -17.90 35.97 -7.05
C GLY A 356 -18.00 36.68 -5.70
N VAL A 357 -16.89 37.32 -5.30
CA VAL A 357 -16.76 38.10 -4.07
C VAL A 357 -16.40 39.54 -4.45
N ALA A 358 -17.38 40.44 -4.43
CA ALA A 358 -17.23 41.80 -4.97
C ALA A 358 -16.20 42.68 -4.23
N ARG A 359 -15.89 42.38 -2.95
CA ARG A 359 -14.89 43.11 -2.14
C ARG A 359 -14.08 42.15 -1.26
N PRO A 360 -13.11 41.40 -1.82
CA PRO A 360 -12.37 40.36 -1.11
C PRO A 360 -11.65 40.87 0.14
N ASP A 361 -10.99 42.03 0.04
CA ASP A 361 -10.26 42.65 1.16
C ASP A 361 -11.18 42.88 2.37
N TYR A 362 -12.33 43.53 2.16
CA TYR A 362 -13.33 43.79 3.20
C TYR A 362 -13.85 42.50 3.84
N VAL A 363 -14.15 41.47 3.05
CA VAL A 363 -14.62 40.16 3.57
C VAL A 363 -13.51 39.49 4.40
N SER A 364 -12.25 39.59 3.98
CA SER A 364 -11.11 39.02 4.70
C SER A 364 -10.84 39.72 6.04
N GLU A 365 -10.88 41.06 6.06
CA GLU A 365 -10.71 41.86 7.28
C GLU A 365 -11.86 41.63 8.27
N MET A 366 -13.11 41.67 7.77
CA MET A 366 -14.30 41.45 8.60
C MET A 366 -14.32 40.03 9.18
N LEU A 367 -13.94 39.01 8.40
CA LEU A 367 -13.87 37.64 8.92
C LEU A 367 -12.75 37.51 9.97
N ARG A 368 -11.54 38.02 9.71
CA ARG A 368 -10.45 38.00 10.72
C ARG A 368 -10.86 38.71 12.02
N LYS A 369 -11.50 39.88 11.91
CA LYS A 369 -12.00 40.63 13.07
C LYS A 369 -13.08 39.85 13.82
N SER A 370 -14.07 39.32 13.10
CA SER A 370 -15.16 38.56 13.70
C SER A 370 -14.67 37.30 14.41
N ILE A 371 -13.66 36.60 13.88
CA ILE A 371 -13.02 35.48 14.58
C ILE A 371 -12.34 35.94 15.86
N ALA A 372 -11.49 36.97 15.78
CA ALA A 372 -10.75 37.49 16.92
C ALA A 372 -11.63 38.01 18.06
N GLU A 373 -12.85 38.48 17.75
CA GLU A 373 -13.85 38.94 18.72
C GLU A 373 -14.79 37.82 19.22
N GLN A 374 -15.09 36.80 18.39
CA GLN A 374 -16.15 35.83 18.68
C GLN A 374 -15.66 34.42 19.03
N VAL A 375 -14.41 34.03 18.76
CA VAL A 375 -13.94 32.63 18.92
C VAL A 375 -12.72 32.55 19.83
N SER A 376 -12.71 31.58 20.76
CA SER A 376 -11.57 31.29 21.63
C SER A 376 -11.40 29.77 21.82
N PRO A 377 -10.19 29.19 21.61
CA PRO A 377 -8.98 29.83 21.08
C PRO A 377 -9.14 30.35 19.64
N ASN A 378 -8.19 31.13 19.15
CA ASN A 378 -8.28 31.77 17.82
C ASN A 378 -7.69 30.86 16.72
N PRO A 379 -8.49 30.34 15.77
CA PRO A 379 -7.97 29.50 14.70
C PRO A 379 -7.18 30.33 13.67
N TYR A 380 -6.10 29.75 13.14
CA TYR A 380 -5.31 30.42 12.11
C TYR A 380 -6.01 30.34 10.74
N LEU A 381 -6.21 31.49 10.10
CA LEU A 381 -6.83 31.60 8.78
C LEU A 381 -5.85 32.03 7.69
N SER A 382 -5.70 31.17 6.69
CA SER A 382 -5.05 31.49 5.42
C SER A 382 -6.10 31.82 4.37
N PHE A 383 -6.00 33.00 3.76
CA PHE A 383 -6.94 33.47 2.73
C PHE A 383 -6.26 33.40 1.37
N GLU A 384 -7.01 32.98 0.36
CA GLU A 384 -6.55 32.87 -1.01
C GLU A 384 -7.65 33.32 -1.97
N LEU A 385 -7.33 34.33 -2.79
CA LEU A 385 -8.21 34.84 -3.84
C LEU A 385 -7.88 34.15 -5.16
N MET A 386 -8.89 33.61 -5.83
CA MET A 386 -8.75 32.83 -7.06
C MET A 386 -9.72 33.34 -8.12
N SER A 387 -9.22 33.57 -9.34
CA SER A 387 -10.09 33.79 -10.50
C SER A 387 -10.63 32.43 -10.99
N TYR A 388 -11.95 32.26 -10.99
CA TYR A 388 -12.66 31.03 -11.31
C TYR A 388 -13.95 31.35 -12.11
N GLU A 389 -14.14 30.71 -13.27
CA GLU A 389 -15.18 31.06 -14.27
C GLU A 389 -15.25 32.56 -14.64
N GLY A 390 -14.14 33.30 -14.51
CA GLY A 390 -14.09 34.74 -14.77
C GLY A 390 -14.62 35.64 -13.64
N GLN A 391 -14.83 35.07 -12.44
CA GLN A 391 -15.21 35.77 -11.21
C GLN A 391 -14.17 35.51 -10.11
N ASP A 392 -14.08 36.40 -9.13
CA ASP A 392 -13.16 36.23 -8.00
C ASP A 392 -13.82 35.41 -6.87
N VAL A 393 -13.26 34.24 -6.57
CA VAL A 393 -13.73 33.32 -5.52
C VAL A 393 -12.69 33.28 -4.40
N MET A 394 -13.12 33.36 -3.15
CA MET A 394 -12.19 33.36 -2.00
C MET A 394 -12.23 32.02 -1.26
N ARG A 395 -11.07 31.37 -1.18
CA ARG A 395 -10.84 30.16 -0.39
C ARG A 395 -10.18 30.55 0.93
N VAL A 396 -10.76 30.10 2.04
CA VAL A 396 -10.25 30.32 3.39
C VAL A 396 -9.93 28.96 4.00
N GLU A 397 -8.65 28.72 4.27
CA GLU A 397 -8.16 27.51 4.94
C GLU A 397 -8.09 27.76 6.44
N VAL A 398 -8.91 27.00 7.18
CA VAL A 398 -9.02 27.05 8.65
C VAL A 398 -8.07 26.02 9.24
N LYS A 399 -7.10 26.47 10.03
CA LYS A 399 -6.18 25.60 10.78
C LYS A 399 -6.47 25.70 12.27
N ALA A 400 -6.80 24.55 12.88
CA ALA A 400 -6.84 24.42 14.32
C ALA A 400 -5.39 24.38 14.84
N SER A 401 -4.89 25.51 15.31
CA SER A 401 -3.53 25.66 15.87
C SER A 401 -3.45 25.27 17.35
N GLU A 402 -4.59 25.29 18.04
CA GLU A 402 -4.77 24.88 19.43
C GLU A 402 -5.77 23.72 19.51
N PRO A 403 -5.72 22.89 20.58
CA PRO A 403 -6.72 21.86 20.80
C PRO A 403 -8.14 22.45 20.94
N PRO A 404 -9.20 21.70 20.57
CA PRO A 404 -10.60 22.09 20.77
C PRO A 404 -10.95 22.19 22.28
N PRO A 405 -12.19 22.56 22.66
CA PRO A 405 -13.22 23.17 21.82
C PRO A 405 -12.89 24.63 21.51
N TYR A 406 -13.11 25.01 20.25
CA TYR A 406 -13.25 26.39 19.81
C TYR A 406 -14.65 26.87 20.21
N VAL A 407 -14.70 27.75 21.20
CA VAL A 407 -15.93 28.23 21.84
C VAL A 407 -16.25 29.63 21.37
N GLY A 408 -17.53 29.88 21.06
CA GLY A 408 -18.04 31.22 20.81
C GLY A 408 -18.02 32.11 22.07
N LEU A 409 -17.91 33.43 21.91
CA LEU A 409 -17.99 34.40 23.02
C LEU A 409 -19.31 34.28 23.81
N ASN A 410 -20.37 33.81 23.15
CA ASN A 410 -21.66 33.46 23.73
C ASN A 410 -21.68 32.11 24.50
N GLY A 411 -20.54 31.45 24.68
CA GLY A 411 -20.41 30.12 25.30
C GLY A 411 -20.88 28.96 24.43
N THR A 412 -21.24 29.20 23.16
CA THR A 412 -21.75 28.17 22.26
C THR A 412 -20.60 27.47 21.53
N ILE A 413 -20.62 26.14 21.51
CA ILE A 413 -19.69 25.32 20.72
C ILE A 413 -20.42 24.91 19.44
N TYR A 414 -19.81 25.17 18.29
CA TYR A 414 -20.35 24.78 16.98
C TYR A 414 -19.62 23.56 16.43
N VAL A 415 -20.34 22.66 15.77
CA VAL A 415 -19.82 21.44 15.14
C VAL A 415 -20.39 21.28 13.73
N ARG A 416 -19.79 20.38 12.96
CA ARG A 416 -20.25 20.01 11.63
C ARG A 416 -20.97 18.65 11.72
N ARG A 417 -22.23 18.61 11.32
CA ARG A 417 -23.07 17.41 11.31
C ARG A 417 -23.84 17.36 9.99
N ASP A 418 -23.78 16.23 9.28
CA ASP A 418 -24.48 16.01 8.00
C ASP A 418 -24.25 17.10 6.93
N GLY A 419 -23.09 17.77 6.96
CA GLY A 419 -22.76 18.88 6.04
C GLY A 419 -23.28 20.25 6.47
N GLU A 420 -23.94 20.37 7.62
CA GLU A 420 -24.42 21.63 8.21
C GLU A 420 -23.65 22.03 9.49
N THR A 421 -23.78 23.30 9.87
CA THR A 421 -23.13 23.88 11.05
C THR A 421 -24.17 24.01 12.14
N THR A 422 -24.01 23.25 13.22
CA THR A 422 -25.00 23.12 14.30
C THR A 422 -24.37 23.40 15.66
N ILE A 423 -25.21 23.60 16.68
CA ILE A 423 -24.77 23.71 18.07
C ILE A 423 -24.47 22.31 18.59
N ALA A 424 -23.30 22.14 19.21
CA ALA A 424 -22.85 20.87 19.75
C ALA A 424 -23.73 20.39 20.91
N ASP A 425 -24.10 19.11 20.89
CA ASP A 425 -24.77 18.48 22.02
C ASP A 425 -23.78 18.02 23.11
N ARG A 426 -24.33 17.55 24.24
CA ARG A 426 -23.53 17.12 25.40
C ARG A 426 -22.49 16.06 25.03
N SER A 427 -22.81 15.13 24.12
CA SER A 427 -21.92 14.04 23.74
C SER A 427 -20.78 14.53 22.86
N GLU A 428 -21.09 15.40 21.90
CA GLU A 428 -20.10 16.03 21.02
C GLU A 428 -19.14 16.93 21.80
N ILE A 429 -19.62 17.71 22.77
CA ILE A 429 -18.78 18.52 23.66
C ILE A 429 -17.82 17.63 24.46
N ILE A 430 -18.30 16.50 24.99
CA ILE A 430 -17.46 15.53 25.71
C ILE A 430 -16.40 14.92 24.78
N GLN A 431 -16.74 14.61 23.52
CA GLN A 431 -15.79 14.10 22.53
C GLN A 431 -14.73 15.15 22.16
N LEU A 432 -15.11 16.41 21.94
CA LEU A 432 -14.17 17.50 21.68
C LEU A 432 -13.19 17.69 22.84
N CYS A 433 -13.67 17.72 24.09
CA CYS A 433 -12.81 17.81 25.27
C CYS A 433 -11.88 16.59 25.42
N ARG A 434 -12.33 15.38 25.06
CA ARG A 434 -11.47 14.18 25.06
C ARG A 434 -10.37 14.26 24.00
N ARG A 435 -10.68 14.77 22.80
CA ARG A 435 -9.69 15.00 21.74
C ARG A 435 -8.70 16.11 22.11
N ALA A 436 -9.19 17.18 22.74
CA ALA A 436 -8.37 18.26 23.29
C ALA A 436 -7.32 17.77 24.30
N LEU A 437 -7.76 16.89 25.22
CA LEU A 437 -6.88 16.28 26.20
C LEU A 437 -5.86 15.32 25.56
N ALA A 438 -6.07 14.85 24.33
CA ALA A 438 -5.09 14.08 23.56
C ALA A 438 -4.10 14.98 22.82
N GLU A 439 -4.59 15.97 22.07
CA GLU A 439 -3.79 16.89 21.26
C GLU A 439 -2.96 17.86 22.11
N GLY A 440 -3.52 18.40 23.21
CA GLY A 440 -2.85 19.34 24.13
C GLY A 440 -1.78 18.71 25.03
N ALA A 441 -1.42 17.44 24.78
CA ALA A 441 -0.52 16.66 25.60
C ALA A 441 0.66 16.13 24.76
N SER A 442 1.49 17.03 24.22
CA SER A 442 2.83 16.66 23.76
C SER A 442 3.78 16.69 24.97
N SER A 443 4.16 15.50 25.44
CA SER A 443 5.20 15.33 26.46
C SER A 443 6.57 15.26 25.77
N PRO A 444 7.69 15.65 26.41
CA PRO A 444 9.05 15.48 25.86
C PRO A 444 9.46 14.03 25.51
N LEU A 445 8.57 13.06 25.78
CA LEU A 445 8.68 11.63 25.44
C LEU A 445 8.07 11.29 24.08
N ASP A 446 7.49 12.26 23.36
CA ASP A 446 6.78 12.03 22.10
C ASP A 446 7.51 12.63 20.88
N ASN A 447 8.64 12.02 20.54
CA ASN A 447 9.48 12.32 19.39
C ASN A 447 9.35 11.26 18.28
N GLY A 448 8.21 10.57 18.19
CA GLY A 448 7.91 9.60 17.14
C GLY A 448 8.63 8.25 17.24
N GLN A 449 9.07 7.86 18.45
CA GLN A 449 9.58 6.51 18.73
C GLN A 449 8.46 5.56 19.20
N ASP A 450 8.72 4.25 19.07
CA ASP A 450 7.83 3.18 19.52
C ASP A 450 7.57 3.25 21.04
N LEU A 451 6.40 2.74 21.47
CA LEU A 451 6.01 2.73 22.88
C LEU A 451 6.95 1.87 23.73
N ASP A 452 7.66 2.50 24.67
CA ASP A 452 8.45 1.82 25.68
C ASP A 452 7.55 1.19 26.76
N LEU A 453 7.37 -0.13 26.66
CA LEU A 453 6.48 -0.91 27.52
C LEU A 453 7.03 -1.02 28.96
N PRO A 454 6.17 -0.96 29.99
CA PRO A 454 6.58 -1.28 31.35
C PRO A 454 7.19 -2.69 31.45
N ARG A 455 8.26 -2.85 32.23
CA ARG A 455 8.98 -4.13 32.42
C ARG A 455 8.38 -5.03 33.50
N SER A 456 7.20 -4.66 34.02
CA SER A 456 6.45 -5.44 35.00
C SER A 456 4.97 -5.07 34.97
N GLY A 457 4.10 -5.97 35.39
CA GLY A 457 2.65 -5.83 35.23
C GLY A 457 2.14 -6.74 34.11
N VAL A 458 0.86 -6.65 33.79
CA VAL A 458 0.23 -7.42 32.70
C VAL A 458 -0.65 -6.53 31.84
N GLU A 459 -0.87 -6.94 30.60
CA GLU A 459 -1.74 -6.30 29.62
C GLU A 459 -2.78 -7.31 29.11
N ILE A 460 -3.98 -6.86 28.76
CA ILE A 460 -4.96 -7.68 28.02
C ILE A 460 -4.92 -7.27 26.55
N VAL A 461 -4.42 -8.18 25.71
CA VAL A 461 -4.13 -7.90 24.29
C VAL A 461 -5.29 -8.27 23.37
N THR A 462 -6.09 -9.27 23.72
CA THR A 462 -7.33 -9.61 23.02
C THR A 462 -8.45 -10.04 23.97
N CYS A 463 -9.69 -9.81 23.54
CA CYS A 463 -10.92 -10.22 24.23
C CYS A 463 -11.92 -10.68 23.15
N GLN A 464 -12.35 -11.94 23.20
CA GLN A 464 -13.28 -12.52 22.22
C GLN A 464 -14.39 -13.33 22.91
N LYS A 465 -15.61 -13.23 22.38
CA LYS A 465 -16.75 -14.03 22.85
C LYS A 465 -16.90 -15.28 21.99
N ARG A 466 -16.74 -16.47 22.57
CA ARG A 466 -16.96 -17.77 21.91
C ARG A 466 -18.00 -18.56 22.68
N ALA A 467 -19.00 -19.10 21.99
CA ALA A 467 -20.10 -19.89 22.58
C ALA A 467 -20.78 -19.25 23.82
N GLY A 468 -20.89 -17.92 23.85
CA GLY A 468 -21.46 -17.17 24.98
C GLY A 468 -20.49 -16.78 26.10
N VAL A 469 -19.31 -17.42 26.18
CA VAL A 469 -18.27 -17.16 27.18
C VAL A 469 -17.22 -16.19 26.63
N TRP A 470 -16.69 -15.32 27.49
CA TRP A 470 -15.61 -14.40 27.15
C TRP A 470 -14.25 -15.01 27.46
N LEU A 471 -13.38 -15.05 26.45
CA LEU A 471 -11.99 -15.45 26.53
C LEU A 471 -11.11 -14.21 26.40
N TYR A 472 -10.09 -14.13 27.26
CA TYR A 472 -9.10 -13.06 27.29
C TYR A 472 -7.73 -13.64 27.00
N GLU A 473 -6.89 -12.84 26.38
CA GLU A 473 -5.47 -13.11 26.24
C GLU A 473 -4.71 -12.09 27.08
N VAL A 474 -4.03 -12.57 28.12
CA VAL A 474 -3.21 -11.75 29.02
C VAL A 474 -1.73 -11.90 28.63
N ARG A 475 -1.05 -10.78 28.40
CA ARG A 475 0.40 -10.69 28.22
C ARG A 475 1.02 -10.26 29.56
N ASP A 476 1.72 -11.15 30.26
CA ASP A 476 2.58 -10.73 31.38
C ASP A 476 3.85 -10.09 30.83
N LEU A 477 4.13 -8.85 31.23
CA LEU A 477 5.22 -8.04 30.69
C LEU A 477 6.63 -8.54 31.12
N ARG A 478 6.68 -9.61 31.92
CA ARG A 478 7.92 -10.32 32.31
C ARG A 478 8.09 -11.67 31.60
N THR A 479 6.98 -12.33 31.23
CA THR A 479 6.97 -13.70 30.70
C THR A 479 5.77 -13.92 29.78
N THR A 480 5.99 -13.96 28.47
CA THR A 480 4.97 -13.92 27.41
C THR A 480 4.17 -15.23 27.23
N ALA A 481 3.48 -15.70 28.28
CA ALA A 481 2.57 -16.84 28.22
C ALA A 481 1.10 -16.38 28.36
N GLY A 482 0.24 -16.79 27.43
CA GLY A 482 -1.19 -16.46 27.45
C GLY A 482 -1.99 -17.27 28.47
N VAL A 483 -3.01 -16.64 29.06
CA VAL A 483 -3.77 -17.19 30.21
C VAL A 483 -5.27 -17.04 30.01
N THR A 484 -6.01 -18.14 30.15
CA THR A 484 -7.48 -18.16 30.07
C THR A 484 -8.14 -17.81 31.41
N ARG A 485 -9.38 -17.29 31.38
CA ARG A 485 -10.11 -16.78 32.54
C ARG A 485 -10.21 -17.78 33.71
N ASP A 486 -10.43 -19.05 33.40
CA ASP A 486 -10.55 -20.17 34.34
C ASP A 486 -9.24 -20.53 35.04
N ARG A 487 -8.10 -20.15 34.45
CA ARG A 487 -6.74 -20.39 34.97
C ARG A 487 -6.05 -19.13 35.46
N ALA A 488 -6.70 -17.98 35.33
CA ALA A 488 -6.18 -16.70 35.79
C ALA A 488 -6.20 -16.64 37.32
N GLN A 489 -5.02 -16.61 37.94
CA GLN A 489 -4.84 -16.35 39.36
C GLN A 489 -4.02 -15.08 39.59
N GLY A 490 -4.10 -14.54 40.81
CA GLY A 490 -3.34 -13.37 41.24
C GLY A 490 -3.56 -12.14 40.34
N LEU A 491 -2.46 -11.59 39.81
CA LEU A 491 -2.48 -10.38 38.99
C LEU A 491 -3.28 -10.55 37.68
N TRP A 492 -3.33 -11.75 37.11
CA TRP A 492 -4.09 -12.03 35.88
C TRP A 492 -5.60 -11.97 36.13
N ALA A 493 -6.05 -12.50 37.27
CA ALA A 493 -7.45 -12.40 37.69
C ALA A 493 -7.87 -10.94 37.93
N TYR A 494 -7.00 -10.15 38.58
CA TYR A 494 -7.21 -8.72 38.77
C TYR A 494 -7.36 -7.97 37.44
N ALA A 495 -6.42 -8.16 36.51
CA ALA A 495 -6.45 -7.51 35.20
C ALA A 495 -7.72 -7.86 34.40
N ILE A 496 -8.11 -9.14 34.38
CA ILE A 496 -9.35 -9.58 33.72
C ILE A 496 -10.57 -8.93 34.38
N SER A 497 -10.69 -8.98 35.71
CA SER A 497 -11.82 -8.38 36.42
C SER A 497 -11.95 -6.88 36.16
N ARG A 498 -10.82 -6.16 36.09
CA ARG A 498 -10.83 -4.72 35.78
C ARG A 498 -11.16 -4.42 34.33
N HIS A 499 -10.66 -5.22 33.38
CA HIS A 499 -11.02 -5.09 31.97
C HIS A 499 -12.49 -5.45 31.72
N GLU A 500 -13.10 -6.31 32.54
CA GLU A 500 -14.55 -6.54 32.52
C GLU A 500 -15.35 -5.35 33.05
N ASP A 501 -14.92 -4.73 34.16
CA ASP A 501 -15.56 -3.50 34.64
C ASP A 501 -15.49 -2.36 33.60
N LEU A 502 -14.42 -2.33 32.78
CA LEU A 502 -14.30 -1.43 31.62
C LEU A 502 -15.27 -1.81 30.49
N ARG A 503 -15.27 -3.07 30.03
CA ARG A 503 -16.15 -3.54 28.95
C ARG A 503 -17.63 -3.38 29.30
N ASP A 504 -18.00 -3.68 30.54
CA ASP A 504 -19.38 -3.64 31.03
C ASP A 504 -19.80 -2.22 31.46
N GLY A 505 -18.96 -1.20 31.21
CA GLY A 505 -19.27 0.22 31.44
C GLY A 505 -19.40 0.62 32.91
N ARG A 506 -18.91 -0.22 33.84
CA ARG A 506 -18.94 0.03 35.29
C ARG A 506 -17.88 1.03 35.74
N VAL A 507 -16.80 1.16 34.97
CA VAL A 507 -15.74 2.14 35.19
C VAL A 507 -15.52 2.97 33.93
N ASP A 508 -15.65 4.29 34.06
CA ASP A 508 -15.31 5.24 33.01
C ASP A 508 -13.82 5.59 33.08
N LEU A 509 -13.02 4.88 32.28
CA LEU A 509 -11.57 5.07 32.18
C LEU A 509 -11.20 6.51 31.79
N GLN A 510 -12.05 7.20 31.02
CA GLN A 510 -11.73 8.52 30.48
C GLN A 510 -11.90 9.66 31.49
N SER A 511 -12.65 9.46 32.58
CA SER A 511 -12.74 10.42 33.70
C SER A 511 -11.84 10.09 34.89
N GLN A 512 -11.28 8.87 34.96
CA GLN A 512 -10.46 8.41 36.08
C GLN A 512 -8.94 8.46 35.82
N VAL A 513 -8.51 8.46 34.56
CA VAL A 513 -7.08 8.50 34.20
C VAL A 513 -6.52 9.92 34.23
N ARG A 514 -5.41 10.12 34.96
CA ARG A 514 -4.60 11.35 34.91
C ARG A 514 -3.58 11.23 33.78
N TRP A 515 -3.81 11.95 32.69
CA TRP A 515 -2.98 11.92 31.47
C TRP A 515 -1.82 12.93 31.50
N ARG A 516 -0.67 12.54 30.94
CA ARG A 516 0.47 13.40 30.60
C ARG A 516 1.18 12.83 29.37
N GLY A 517 1.13 13.55 28.25
CA GLY A 517 1.57 12.97 26.98
C GLY A 517 0.53 12.01 26.39
N ARG A 518 1.02 11.01 25.63
CA ARG A 518 0.29 9.78 25.31
C ARG A 518 0.19 8.78 26.48
N LEU A 519 0.78 9.08 27.64
CA LEU A 519 0.80 8.22 28.83
C LEU A 519 -0.21 8.69 29.88
N GLY A 520 -0.78 7.75 30.63
CA GLY A 520 -1.78 8.02 31.66
C GLY A 520 -1.64 7.12 32.88
N LEU A 521 -1.86 7.70 34.07
CA LEU A 521 -1.98 6.96 35.32
C LEU A 521 -3.47 6.78 35.62
N TRP A 522 -3.97 5.54 35.60
CA TRP A 522 -5.33 5.24 36.03
C TRP A 522 -5.42 5.16 37.55
N ARG A 523 -4.56 4.35 38.17
CA ARG A 523 -4.64 4.06 39.61
C ARG A 523 -3.25 3.84 40.18
N ALA A 524 -3.07 4.19 41.45
CA ALA A 524 -1.92 3.76 42.22
C ALA A 524 -2.37 3.32 43.61
N TYR A 525 -2.02 2.09 43.98
CA TYR A 525 -2.51 1.42 45.18
C TYR A 525 -1.36 0.69 45.89
N ARG A 526 -1.53 0.41 47.18
CA ARG A 526 -0.53 -0.32 47.98
C ARG A 526 -0.94 -1.78 48.10
N GLN A 527 0.00 -2.66 47.75
CA GLN A 527 -0.11 -4.10 47.97
C GLN A 527 1.08 -4.54 48.82
N GLY A 528 0.81 -4.88 50.09
CA GLY A 528 1.86 -5.09 51.09
C GLY A 528 2.71 -3.83 51.30
N SER A 529 4.03 -3.97 51.22
CA SER A 529 4.99 -2.86 51.38
C SER A 529 5.31 -2.11 50.07
N ARG A 530 4.75 -2.52 48.93
CA ARG A 530 5.09 -1.99 47.59
C ARG A 530 3.94 -1.19 46.99
N THR A 531 4.27 -0.19 46.17
CA THR A 531 3.28 0.54 45.37
C THR A 531 3.07 -0.20 44.04
N LYS A 532 1.83 -0.20 43.57
CA LYS A 532 1.41 -0.74 42.29
C LYS A 532 0.67 0.33 41.50
N TYR A 533 0.79 0.27 40.19
CA TYR A 533 0.20 1.24 39.26
C TYR A 533 -0.59 0.52 38.16
N ASP A 534 -1.78 1.03 37.88
CA ASP A 534 -2.50 0.73 36.64
C ASP A 534 -2.27 1.92 35.70
N LEU A 535 -1.69 1.63 34.53
CA LEU A 535 -1.19 2.60 33.55
C LEU A 535 -1.90 2.43 32.21
N VAL A 536 -1.96 3.49 31.43
CA VAL A 536 -2.70 3.53 30.17
C VAL A 536 -1.85 4.28 29.14
N HIS A 537 -1.85 3.82 27.89
CA HIS A 537 -1.35 4.60 26.76
C HIS A 537 -2.50 4.82 25.74
N ARG A 538 -2.33 5.83 24.90
CA ARG A 538 -3.23 6.15 23.78
C ARG A 538 -2.41 6.50 22.55
N ASP A 539 -2.92 6.14 21.38
CA ASP A 539 -2.28 6.42 20.10
C ASP A 539 -2.24 7.93 19.77
N ALA A 540 -1.66 8.28 18.63
CA ALA A 540 -1.60 9.66 18.13
C ALA A 540 -2.97 10.29 17.83
N ASN A 541 -4.04 9.49 17.75
CA ASN A 541 -5.43 9.93 17.55
C ASN A 541 -6.20 10.04 18.89
N GLY A 542 -5.56 9.72 20.02
CA GLY A 542 -6.16 9.71 21.35
C GLY A 542 -6.98 8.46 21.69
N VAL A 543 -6.92 7.42 20.87
CA VAL A 543 -7.56 6.11 21.12
C VAL A 543 -6.71 5.33 22.12
N ILE A 544 -7.33 4.85 23.20
CA ILE A 544 -6.66 3.98 24.18
C ILE A 544 -6.39 2.63 23.52
N ASP A 545 -5.12 2.35 23.26
CA ASP A 545 -4.59 1.17 22.58
C ASP A 545 -3.96 0.15 23.55
N HIS A 546 -3.44 0.63 24.69
CA HIS A 546 -2.78 -0.20 25.71
C HIS A 546 -3.24 0.12 27.14
N VAL A 547 -3.49 -0.93 27.94
CA VAL A 547 -3.81 -0.81 29.39
C VAL A 547 -2.98 -1.83 30.17
N PHE A 548 -2.15 -1.34 31.09
CA PHE A 548 -1.23 -2.12 31.91
C PHE A 548 -1.70 -2.16 33.36
N PHE A 549 -1.73 -3.35 33.96
CA PHE A 549 -2.27 -3.61 35.29
C PHE A 549 -1.17 -4.06 36.27
N GLY A 550 -1.20 -3.50 37.49
CA GLY A 550 -0.34 -3.90 38.60
C GLY A 550 1.17 -3.74 38.33
N VAL A 551 1.55 -2.73 37.56
CA VAL A 551 2.95 -2.34 37.30
C VAL A 551 3.63 -1.98 38.62
N SER A 552 4.88 -2.43 38.82
CA SER A 552 5.66 -2.19 40.05
C SER A 552 6.65 -1.04 39.85
N ASP A 553 7.05 -0.36 40.93
CA ASP A 553 8.07 0.71 40.91
C ASP A 553 9.32 0.38 40.06
N TRP A 554 9.88 -0.84 40.21
CA TRP A 554 11.08 -1.28 39.50
C TRP A 554 10.88 -1.56 38.00
N GLY A 555 9.64 -1.74 37.55
CA GLY A 555 9.29 -2.02 36.17
C GLY A 555 8.82 -0.80 35.38
N LEU A 556 8.84 0.38 35.99
CA LEU A 556 8.64 1.64 35.29
C LEU A 556 9.92 2.00 34.53
N SER A 557 9.79 2.32 33.24
CA SER A 557 10.89 2.96 32.51
C SER A 557 10.90 4.47 32.75
N ASP A 558 11.94 5.17 32.26
CA ASP A 558 12.16 6.59 32.53
C ASP A 558 10.94 7.47 32.15
N GLY A 559 10.25 7.14 31.06
CA GLY A 559 9.02 7.84 30.65
C GLY A 559 7.85 7.66 31.63
N TRP A 560 7.65 6.44 32.15
CA TRP A 560 6.63 6.15 33.16
C TRP A 560 7.01 6.66 34.56
N MET A 561 8.30 6.76 34.89
CA MET A 561 8.77 7.40 36.13
C MET A 561 8.56 8.93 36.11
N ALA A 562 8.77 9.58 34.97
CA ALA A 562 8.51 11.02 34.80
C ALA A 562 7.03 11.40 35.00
N LEU A 563 6.09 10.51 34.64
CA LEU A 563 4.66 10.65 34.92
C LEU A 563 4.35 10.68 36.44
N LEU A 564 5.16 9.99 37.25
CA LEU A 564 4.90 9.76 38.68
C LEU A 564 5.65 10.72 39.63
N SER A 565 6.60 11.50 39.10
CA SER A 565 7.57 12.27 39.90
C SER A 565 7.02 13.55 40.56
N GLU A 566 5.86 14.06 40.16
CA GLU A 566 5.23 15.29 40.70
C GLU A 566 4.20 15.00 41.82
N ARG A 567 4.32 13.87 42.52
CA ARG A 567 3.40 13.44 43.58
C ARG A 567 3.60 14.20 44.89
N THR A 568 2.86 15.29 45.08
CA THR A 568 2.55 15.84 46.42
C THR A 568 1.04 16.03 46.60
N GLY A 569 0.37 15.14 47.36
CA GLY A 569 -0.87 15.56 48.07
C GLY A 569 -1.99 14.54 48.34
N GLU A 570 -2.12 13.41 47.64
CA GLU A 570 -3.36 12.61 47.68
C GLU A 570 -3.20 11.10 47.99
N PRO A 571 -4.24 10.45 48.57
CA PRO A 571 -4.12 9.18 49.28
C PRO A 571 -3.89 7.97 48.36
N ILE A 572 -3.06 7.05 48.84
CA ILE A 572 -2.85 5.74 48.21
C ILE A 572 -3.91 4.78 48.74
N GLU A 573 -4.71 4.19 47.85
CA GLU A 573 -5.68 3.16 48.22
C GLU A 573 -4.96 1.91 48.77
N GLN A 574 -5.48 1.33 49.86
CA GLN A 574 -5.00 0.06 50.41
C GLN A 574 -5.82 -1.10 49.87
N GLU A 575 -5.15 -2.10 49.30
CA GLU A 575 -5.79 -3.32 48.80
C GLU A 575 -5.40 -4.52 49.69
N THR A 576 -6.41 -5.23 50.19
CA THR A 576 -6.27 -6.04 51.42
C THR A 576 -5.78 -7.48 51.23
N GLN A 577 -5.40 -7.88 50.01
CA GLN A 577 -4.90 -9.24 49.72
C GLN A 577 -3.55 -9.21 49.01
N ALA A 578 -2.60 -9.98 49.54
CA ALA A 578 -1.30 -10.22 48.95
C ALA A 578 -1.32 -11.49 48.07
N PHE A 579 -0.52 -11.52 47.02
CA PHE A 579 -0.36 -12.70 46.16
C PHE A 579 0.78 -13.58 46.69
N ASP A 580 0.50 -14.85 46.97
CA ASP A 580 1.45 -15.83 47.50
C ASP A 580 1.80 -16.88 46.42
N PRO A 581 3.08 -17.15 46.10
CA PRO A 581 3.46 -17.95 44.93
C PRO A 581 3.90 -19.39 45.30
N ALA A 582 3.01 -20.19 45.89
CA ALA A 582 3.28 -21.60 46.18
C ALA A 582 2.02 -22.48 46.10
N ASP A 583 1.83 -23.20 44.99
CA ASP A 583 1.42 -24.63 44.97
C ASP A 583 1.45 -25.18 43.52
N ASP A 584 1.27 -26.50 43.39
CA ASP A 584 2.02 -27.37 42.46
C ASP A 584 1.32 -27.83 41.14
N ALA A 585 2.15 -28.28 40.19
CA ALA A 585 1.95 -29.28 39.10
C ALA A 585 0.79 -29.22 38.05
N PRO A 586 1.03 -29.63 36.76
CA PRO A 586 0.02 -29.69 35.69
C PRO A 586 -0.37 -31.11 35.20
N GLN A 587 -1.63 -31.33 34.75
CA GLN A 587 -2.02 -32.49 33.92
C GLN A 587 -3.17 -32.24 32.88
N GLN A 588 -2.85 -32.54 31.61
CA GLN A 588 -3.65 -33.17 30.53
C GLN A 588 -4.80 -32.46 29.75
N LEU A 589 -5.09 -33.03 28.56
CA LEU A 589 -5.79 -32.56 27.33
C LEU A 589 -7.29 -32.97 27.32
N VAL A 590 -8.21 -32.68 26.36
CA VAL A 590 -8.25 -32.89 24.87
C VAL A 590 -9.43 -32.09 24.23
N VAL A 591 -9.42 -31.81 22.91
CA VAL A 591 -10.56 -31.34 22.08
C VAL A 591 -10.50 -31.96 20.65
N GLY A 592 -11.66 -32.13 19.98
CA GLY A 592 -11.90 -32.31 18.52
C GLY A 592 -13.34 -31.86 18.17
N ASP A 593 -13.88 -31.80 16.93
CA ASP A 593 -13.35 -31.99 15.55
C ASP A 593 -14.39 -31.46 14.49
N GLU A 594 -14.01 -30.77 13.38
CA GLU A 594 -14.25 -31.07 11.92
C GLU A 594 -15.30 -30.08 11.21
N PRO A 595 -15.45 -29.91 9.84
CA PRO A 595 -14.58 -29.08 8.91
C PRO A 595 -15.20 -28.49 7.55
N LEU A 596 -14.37 -28.07 6.50
CA LEU A 596 -14.57 -28.01 4.97
C LEU A 596 -14.34 -26.65 4.17
N PHE A 597 -13.85 -26.52 2.88
CA PHE A 597 -12.77 -27.14 2.00
C PHE A 597 -12.47 -26.39 0.63
N THR A 598 -11.19 -26.04 0.32
CA THR A 598 -10.42 -25.96 -1.01
C THR A 598 -10.92 -25.16 -2.27
N ASP A 599 -10.20 -24.98 -3.42
CA ASP A 599 -9.04 -25.68 -4.06
C ASP A 599 -8.19 -24.89 -5.11
N SER A 600 -7.11 -25.53 -5.65
CA SER A 600 -6.19 -25.05 -6.71
C SER A 600 -5.73 -26.15 -7.72
N THR A 601 -4.78 -25.83 -8.62
CA THR A 601 -3.96 -26.77 -9.43
C THR A 601 -2.56 -26.14 -9.69
N ALA A 602 -1.47 -26.80 -10.14
CA ALA A 602 -1.21 -28.18 -10.57
C ALA A 602 0.15 -28.70 -10.00
N LEU A 603 0.97 -29.43 -10.79
CA LEU A 603 2.17 -30.20 -10.35
C LEU A 603 3.34 -30.26 -11.38
N PHE A 604 4.55 -30.60 -10.90
CA PHE A 604 5.79 -30.92 -11.65
C PHE A 604 6.50 -32.15 -11.02
N GLU A 605 7.24 -32.95 -11.79
CA GLU A 605 8.08 -34.08 -11.31
C GLU A 605 9.60 -33.74 -11.40
N PRO A 606 10.46 -34.19 -10.44
CA PRO A 606 11.90 -33.93 -10.45
C PRO A 606 12.80 -35.14 -10.80
N ASP A 607 14.02 -34.84 -11.27
CA ASP A 607 15.11 -35.80 -11.53
C ASP A 607 15.70 -36.47 -10.26
N ILE A 608 16.37 -37.61 -10.44
CA ILE A 608 17.01 -38.40 -9.36
C ILE A 608 18.33 -37.73 -8.89
N TRP A 609 18.50 -37.52 -7.58
CA TRP A 609 19.61 -36.80 -6.94
C TRP A 609 20.24 -37.57 -5.75
N ALA A 610 21.02 -38.62 -6.02
CA ALA A 610 21.48 -39.58 -5.00
C ALA A 610 22.84 -39.26 -4.28
N GLU A 611 23.37 -38.03 -4.29
CA GLU A 611 24.69 -37.74 -3.69
C GLU A 611 24.63 -37.11 -2.28
N ARG A 612 24.81 -37.95 -1.23
CA ARG A 612 24.96 -37.53 0.17
C ARG A 612 26.41 -37.16 0.50
N ARG A 613 26.67 -35.88 0.77
CA ARG A 613 27.99 -35.32 1.08
C ARG A 613 28.22 -35.21 2.58
N ILE A 614 29.43 -35.49 3.05
CA ILE A 614 29.80 -35.43 4.48
C ILE A 614 29.95 -33.98 4.95
N ARG A 615 29.29 -33.59 6.06
CA ARG A 615 29.50 -32.28 6.70
C ARG A 615 30.66 -32.34 7.70
N TRP A 616 31.74 -31.63 7.40
CA TRP A 616 32.96 -31.58 8.22
C TRP A 616 33.01 -30.34 9.13
N LYS A 617 33.50 -30.52 10.37
CA LYS A 617 33.81 -29.44 11.32
C LYS A 617 35.10 -29.79 12.06
N GLY A 618 36.19 -29.14 11.66
CA GLY A 618 37.54 -29.50 12.11
C GLY A 618 37.96 -30.90 11.64
N ARG A 619 38.25 -31.80 12.59
CA ARG A 619 38.60 -33.21 12.30
C ARG A 619 37.40 -34.17 12.24
N GLY A 620 36.25 -33.78 12.77
CA GLY A 620 35.04 -34.62 12.75
C GLY A 620 34.15 -34.32 11.54
N GLY A 621 33.50 -35.34 11.01
CA GLY A 621 32.54 -35.25 9.91
C GLY A 621 31.31 -36.13 10.16
N LEU A 622 30.14 -35.62 9.78
CA LEU A 622 28.87 -36.33 9.85
C LEU A 622 28.45 -36.74 8.44
N ALA A 623 28.33 -38.05 8.20
CA ALA A 623 27.87 -38.59 6.92
C ALA A 623 26.33 -38.67 6.87
N GLY A 624 25.71 -39.21 7.92
CA GLY A 624 24.26 -39.38 8.01
C GLY A 624 23.77 -39.64 9.44
N ILE A 625 22.45 -39.57 9.62
CA ILE A 625 21.73 -39.93 10.84
C ILE A 625 20.54 -40.78 10.38
N HIS A 626 20.38 -41.94 10.99
CA HIS A 626 19.37 -42.93 10.63
C HIS A 626 18.73 -43.50 11.90
N ARG A 627 17.56 -44.13 11.77
CA ARG A 627 16.97 -44.93 12.84
C ARG A 627 17.27 -46.40 12.62
N ASP A 628 17.71 -47.08 13.67
CA ASP A 628 17.99 -48.52 13.62
C ASP A 628 16.69 -49.37 13.65
N ALA A 629 16.83 -50.69 13.60
CA ALA A 629 15.71 -51.63 13.63
C ALA A 629 14.90 -51.61 14.95
N HIS A 630 15.35 -50.87 15.96
CA HIS A 630 14.69 -50.65 17.25
C HIS A 630 14.22 -49.20 17.43
N GLY A 631 14.29 -48.38 16.37
CA GLY A 631 13.87 -46.97 16.36
C GLY A 631 14.84 -46.02 17.06
N GLN A 632 16.04 -46.48 17.43
CA GLN A 632 17.03 -45.64 18.11
C GLN A 632 17.87 -44.83 17.10
N PRO A 633 18.26 -43.58 17.42
CA PRO A 633 19.11 -42.77 16.56
C PRO A 633 20.53 -43.31 16.48
N SER A 634 21.00 -43.45 15.25
CA SER A 634 22.25 -44.09 14.85
C SER A 634 23.01 -43.17 13.89
N PHE A 635 24.30 -42.94 14.17
CA PHE A 635 25.08 -41.87 13.56
C PHE A 635 26.28 -42.42 12.79
N ASP A 636 26.40 -42.03 11.52
CA ASP A 636 27.56 -42.36 10.69
C ASP A 636 28.57 -41.22 10.73
N LEU A 637 29.65 -41.43 11.49
CA LEU A 637 30.67 -40.43 11.76
C LEU A 637 31.98 -40.77 11.05
N MET A 638 32.72 -39.75 10.64
CA MET A 638 34.09 -39.91 10.13
C MET A 638 35.06 -38.96 10.82
N MET A 639 36.29 -39.42 11.06
CA MET A 639 37.34 -38.62 11.70
C MET A 639 38.58 -38.59 10.81
N LYS A 640 39.14 -37.39 10.62
CA LYS A 640 40.44 -37.20 9.96
C LYS A 640 41.57 -37.47 10.95
N ASP A 641 42.59 -38.17 10.49
CA ASP A 641 43.81 -38.43 11.27
C ASP A 641 44.51 -37.13 11.68
N LYS A 642 45.40 -37.21 12.68
CA LYS A 642 46.14 -36.03 13.17
C LYS A 642 46.91 -35.31 12.06
N ASP A 643 47.43 -36.07 11.10
CA ASP A 643 48.26 -35.58 10.00
C ASP A 643 47.44 -35.31 8.71
N GLY A 644 46.12 -35.52 8.74
CA GLY A 644 45.18 -35.13 7.69
C GLY A 644 45.13 -36.01 6.44
N THR A 645 46.01 -37.01 6.32
CA THR A 645 46.13 -37.88 5.13
C THR A 645 45.23 -39.12 5.14
N GLY A 646 44.70 -39.52 6.30
CA GLY A 646 43.77 -40.63 6.44
C GLY A 646 42.43 -40.23 7.08
N GLN A 647 41.42 -41.09 6.88
CA GLN A 647 40.07 -40.94 7.43
C GLN A 647 39.61 -42.28 8.02
N GLN A 648 39.14 -42.25 9.26
CA GLN A 648 38.54 -43.40 9.94
C GLN A 648 37.02 -43.22 10.00
N SER A 649 36.27 -44.23 9.55
CA SER A 649 34.80 -44.26 9.64
C SER A 649 34.34 -45.01 10.89
N TYR A 650 33.29 -44.50 11.51
CA TYR A 650 32.58 -45.09 12.64
C TYR A 650 31.08 -45.12 12.27
N PRO A 651 30.64 -46.18 11.58
CA PRO A 651 29.23 -46.33 11.24
C PRO A 651 28.42 -46.76 12.47
N GLY A 652 27.15 -46.34 12.51
CA GLY A 652 26.18 -46.78 13.51
C GLY A 652 26.55 -46.48 14.98
N VAL A 653 27.15 -45.32 15.24
CA VAL A 653 27.45 -44.87 16.61
C VAL A 653 26.13 -44.50 17.30
N PRO A 654 25.80 -44.99 18.51
CA PRO A 654 24.60 -44.60 19.24
C PRO A 654 24.77 -43.24 19.92
N LEU A 655 23.65 -42.51 20.12
CA LEU A 655 23.58 -41.18 20.73
C LEU A 655 24.38 -41.05 22.06
N GLU A 656 24.30 -42.07 22.91
CA GLU A 656 24.99 -42.14 24.22
C GLU A 656 26.52 -42.07 24.15
N LYS A 657 27.12 -42.31 22.97
CA LYS A 657 28.58 -42.23 22.74
C LYS A 657 29.03 -40.92 22.10
N LEU A 658 28.09 -40.01 21.81
CA LEU A 658 28.40 -38.69 21.27
C LEU A 658 28.83 -37.74 22.38
N THR A 659 29.95 -37.05 22.15
CA THR A 659 30.38 -35.94 23.01
C THR A 659 29.68 -34.65 22.59
N ASP A 660 29.69 -33.62 23.46
CA ASP A 660 29.13 -32.30 23.16
C ASP A 660 29.68 -31.68 21.85
N ALA A 661 30.91 -32.02 21.47
CA ALA A 661 31.51 -31.58 20.22
C ALA A 661 30.84 -32.21 18.97
N TRP A 662 30.37 -33.45 19.08
CA TRP A 662 29.58 -34.12 18.03
C TRP A 662 28.13 -33.64 18.03
N LEU A 663 27.51 -33.46 19.21
CA LEU A 663 26.18 -32.86 19.31
C LEU A 663 26.15 -31.43 18.75
N GLY A 664 27.19 -30.63 19.00
CA GLY A 664 27.42 -29.31 18.40
C GLY A 664 27.90 -29.32 16.94
N LEU A 665 28.09 -30.49 16.33
CA LEU A 665 28.11 -30.66 14.87
C LEU A 665 26.70 -30.99 14.35
N ILE A 666 25.93 -31.83 15.03
CA ILE A 666 24.61 -32.29 14.59
C ILE A 666 23.54 -31.19 14.66
N ARG A 667 23.48 -30.47 15.80
CA ARG A 667 22.49 -29.42 16.08
C ARG A 667 22.73 -28.19 15.20
N VAL A 668 21.77 -27.89 14.33
CA VAL A 668 21.76 -26.69 13.48
C VAL A 668 20.57 -25.82 13.89
N ALA A 669 20.74 -24.49 13.90
CA ALA A 669 19.64 -23.59 14.17
C ALA A 669 18.60 -23.66 13.04
N ARG A 670 17.30 -23.69 13.37
CA ARG A 670 16.22 -23.66 12.35
C ARG A 670 16.35 -22.42 11.45
N PRO A 671 15.97 -22.51 10.16
CA PRO A 671 15.92 -21.33 9.30
C PRO A 671 14.90 -20.32 9.85
N ARG A 672 15.09 -19.01 9.60
CA ARG A 672 14.26 -17.91 10.14
C ARG A 672 13.09 -17.50 9.23
N THR A 673 12.76 -18.35 8.26
CA THR A 673 11.89 -18.04 7.12
C THR A 673 11.25 -19.32 6.59
N GLY A 674 10.03 -19.22 6.05
CA GLY A 674 9.21 -20.37 5.66
C GLY A 674 8.30 -20.92 6.78
N ILE A 675 7.83 -22.15 6.62
CA ILE A 675 6.98 -22.86 7.58
C ILE A 675 7.50 -24.28 7.83
N GLU A 676 7.63 -24.70 9.09
CA GLU A 676 7.85 -26.10 9.47
C GLU A 676 6.51 -26.83 9.53
N VAL A 677 6.42 -28.04 8.98
CA VAL A 677 5.34 -28.97 9.36
C VAL A 677 5.88 -29.84 10.49
N ILE A 678 5.36 -29.63 11.71
CA ILE A 678 5.80 -30.33 12.92
C ILE A 678 5.19 -31.73 12.99
N SER A 679 3.94 -31.87 12.54
CA SER A 679 3.26 -33.15 12.46
C SER A 679 2.16 -33.07 11.41
N ALA A 680 2.00 -34.14 10.63
CA ALA A 680 0.76 -34.43 9.91
C ALA A 680 0.23 -35.79 10.38
N THR A 681 -0.96 -35.81 10.95
CA THR A 681 -1.62 -37.01 11.45
C THR A 681 -2.98 -37.16 10.78
N ARG A 682 -3.44 -38.40 10.58
CA ARG A 682 -4.84 -38.62 10.19
C ARG A 682 -5.73 -38.72 11.43
N SER A 683 -6.87 -38.03 11.40
CA SER A 683 -7.93 -38.20 12.41
C SER A 683 -8.65 -39.54 12.23
N GLU A 684 -9.54 -39.89 13.16
CA GLU A 684 -10.32 -41.13 13.10
C GLU A 684 -11.25 -41.19 11.86
N ASP A 685 -11.66 -40.03 11.34
CA ASP A 685 -12.45 -39.89 10.11
C ASP A 685 -11.60 -39.96 8.81
N GLY A 686 -10.28 -40.10 8.93
CA GLY A 686 -9.33 -40.26 7.81
C GLY A 686 -8.76 -38.95 7.24
N GLU A 687 -9.12 -37.82 7.84
CA GLU A 687 -8.74 -36.45 7.48
C GLU A 687 -7.30 -36.11 7.89
N TRP A 688 -6.56 -35.37 7.06
CA TRP A 688 -5.20 -34.94 7.39
C TRP A 688 -5.19 -33.66 8.23
N GLN A 689 -4.59 -33.73 9.41
CA GLN A 689 -4.45 -32.64 10.37
C GLN A 689 -2.96 -32.24 10.56
N TYR A 690 -2.64 -30.96 10.40
CA TYR A 690 -1.30 -30.39 10.31
C TYR A 690 -0.99 -29.42 11.44
N VAL A 691 0.12 -29.63 12.15
CA VAL A 691 0.68 -28.63 13.06
C VAL A 691 1.83 -27.91 12.36
N PHE A 692 1.74 -26.59 12.25
CA PHE A 692 2.73 -25.74 11.58
C PHE A 692 3.55 -24.93 12.60
N ARG A 693 4.84 -24.70 12.31
CA ARG A 693 5.61 -23.60 12.91
C ARG A 693 5.81 -22.47 11.91
N ASN A 694 5.49 -21.25 12.29
CA ASN A 694 6.02 -20.08 11.60
C ASN A 694 7.51 -19.94 11.94
N LEU A 695 8.40 -20.06 10.95
CA LEU A 695 9.85 -20.04 11.20
C LEU A 695 10.41 -18.65 11.50
N ARG A 696 9.65 -17.58 11.22
CA ARG A 696 10.04 -16.20 11.52
C ARG A 696 9.74 -15.80 12.96
N THR A 697 8.58 -16.19 13.49
CA THR A 697 8.15 -15.86 14.86
C THR A 697 8.41 -16.98 15.86
N GLY A 698 8.58 -18.22 15.39
CA GLY A 698 8.69 -19.42 16.22
C GLY A 698 7.35 -20.04 16.62
N ASP A 699 6.23 -19.35 16.31
CA ASP A 699 4.88 -19.73 16.73
C ASP A 699 4.47 -21.09 16.16
N VAL A 700 4.07 -21.99 17.05
CA VAL A 700 3.43 -23.26 16.69
C VAL A 700 1.93 -23.06 16.67
N SER A 701 1.24 -23.57 15.65
CA SER A 701 -0.23 -23.60 15.63
C SER A 701 -0.77 -24.42 16.79
N GLY A 702 -1.47 -23.77 17.73
CA GLY A 702 -1.99 -24.43 18.93
C GLY A 702 -3.10 -25.47 18.70
N VAL A 703 -3.62 -25.57 17.47
CA VAL A 703 -4.56 -26.60 17.03
C VAL A 703 -4.08 -27.13 15.66
N PRO A 704 -4.16 -28.45 15.40
CA PRO A 704 -3.94 -28.99 14.06
C PRO A 704 -4.93 -28.42 13.05
N TRP A 705 -4.41 -27.95 11.91
CA TRP A 705 -5.18 -27.44 10.77
C TRP A 705 -5.54 -28.58 9.84
N ARG A 706 -6.77 -28.68 9.36
CA ARG A 706 -7.03 -29.55 8.20
C ARG A 706 -6.63 -28.86 6.93
N LEU A 707 -6.33 -29.63 5.88
CA LEU A 707 -6.08 -29.08 4.55
C LEU A 707 -7.26 -28.19 4.06
N GLN A 708 -8.48 -28.46 4.56
CA GLN A 708 -9.70 -27.71 4.26
C GLN A 708 -9.77 -26.32 4.87
N ASP A 709 -9.29 -26.19 6.10
CA ASP A 709 -9.46 -25.00 6.91
C ASP A 709 -8.33 -23.98 6.66
N ILE A 710 -7.48 -24.27 5.67
CA ILE A 710 -6.38 -23.43 5.23
C ILE A 710 -6.79 -22.71 3.94
N GLU A 711 -6.63 -21.39 3.92
CA GLU A 711 -6.95 -20.54 2.78
C GLU A 711 -6.10 -20.88 1.53
N PRO A 712 -6.72 -21.03 0.34
CA PRO A 712 -6.01 -21.32 -0.90
C PRO A 712 -4.95 -20.27 -1.28
N GLY A 713 -3.83 -20.72 -1.84
CA GLY A 713 -2.70 -19.89 -2.21
C GLY A 713 -1.77 -19.50 -1.05
N THR A 714 -2.04 -19.95 0.18
CA THR A 714 -1.19 -19.66 1.33
C THR A 714 0.00 -20.64 1.47
N VAL A 715 1.05 -20.18 2.15
CA VAL A 715 2.25 -21.00 2.43
C VAL A 715 1.92 -22.25 3.27
N ARG A 716 0.84 -22.22 4.08
CA ARG A 716 0.38 -23.38 4.86
C ARG A 716 -0.27 -24.44 3.99
N GLU A 717 -1.07 -24.04 3.00
CA GLU A 717 -1.69 -24.97 2.03
C GLU A 717 -0.59 -25.66 1.23
N TYR A 718 0.37 -24.87 0.73
CA TYR A 718 1.56 -25.38 0.05
C TYR A 718 2.31 -26.40 0.90
N ALA A 719 2.67 -26.04 2.14
CA ALA A 719 3.41 -26.91 3.05
C ALA A 719 2.66 -28.22 3.38
N ALA A 720 1.36 -28.17 3.64
CA ALA A 720 0.54 -29.35 3.90
C ALA A 720 0.46 -30.30 2.69
N ARG A 721 0.24 -29.75 1.49
CA ARG A 721 0.16 -30.51 0.25
C ARG A 721 1.48 -31.19 -0.10
N MET A 722 2.60 -30.48 0.06
CA MET A 722 3.93 -31.04 -0.19
C MET A 722 4.32 -32.09 0.85
N TYR A 723 4.01 -31.89 2.13
CA TYR A 723 4.30 -32.88 3.18
C TYR A 723 3.63 -34.24 2.93
N GLN A 724 2.45 -34.29 2.28
CA GLN A 724 1.87 -35.58 1.87
C GLN A 724 2.64 -36.29 0.75
N GLN A 725 3.32 -35.53 -0.12
CA GLN A 725 4.07 -36.06 -1.27
C GLN A 725 5.50 -36.44 -0.88
N ASP A 726 6.06 -35.73 0.10
CA ASP A 726 7.41 -35.94 0.62
C ASP A 726 7.47 -37.02 1.73
N LEU A 727 6.35 -37.69 2.02
CA LEU A 727 6.22 -38.79 3.00
C LEU A 727 5.69 -40.07 2.30
N PRO A 728 6.40 -41.23 2.38
CA PRO A 728 7.68 -41.45 3.05
C PRO A 728 8.83 -40.68 2.39
N LEU A 729 9.83 -40.31 3.21
CA LEU A 729 10.99 -39.55 2.77
C LEU A 729 11.78 -40.32 1.70
N ASP A 730 11.76 -39.79 0.48
CA ASP A 730 12.55 -40.33 -0.62
C ASP A 730 13.96 -39.72 -0.60
N GLU A 731 14.92 -40.45 -0.02
CA GLU A 731 16.30 -39.99 0.07
C GLU A 731 16.97 -39.76 -1.29
N GLU A 732 16.48 -40.38 -2.37
CA GLU A 732 17.02 -40.18 -3.74
C GLU A 732 16.57 -38.85 -4.36
N LYS A 733 15.60 -38.14 -3.76
CA LYS A 733 15.15 -36.81 -4.19
C LYS A 733 15.79 -35.66 -3.41
N ILE A 734 16.79 -35.94 -2.57
CA ILE A 734 17.34 -34.95 -1.62
C ILE A 734 18.85 -34.82 -1.79
N ARG A 735 19.31 -33.59 -2.05
CA ARG A 735 20.73 -33.26 -2.02
C ARG A 735 21.17 -33.09 -0.56
N TRP A 736 21.83 -34.10 0.00
CA TRP A 736 22.18 -34.17 1.43
C TRP A 736 23.58 -33.64 1.76
N TRP A 737 23.68 -32.84 2.82
CA TRP A 737 24.93 -32.45 3.48
C TRP A 737 24.92 -32.85 4.96
N GLY A 738 25.43 -34.04 5.26
CA GLY A 738 25.33 -34.68 6.57
C GLY A 738 23.87 -34.97 6.93
N ASN A 739 23.29 -34.16 7.82
CA ASN A 739 21.88 -34.23 8.25
C ASN A 739 21.01 -33.05 7.76
N LEU A 740 21.53 -32.19 6.88
CA LEU A 740 20.74 -31.16 6.19
C LEU A 740 20.44 -31.64 4.77
N GLY A 741 19.22 -31.45 4.31
CA GLY A 741 18.76 -31.84 2.97
C GLY A 741 18.16 -30.67 2.21
N TYR A 742 18.38 -30.66 0.90
CA TYR A 742 17.76 -29.74 -0.04
C TYR A 742 16.83 -30.53 -0.97
N LEU A 743 15.53 -30.22 -0.93
CA LEU A 743 14.47 -30.94 -1.65
C LEU A 743 14.22 -30.35 -3.05
N ARG A 744 13.70 -29.11 -3.11
CA ARG A 744 13.16 -28.52 -4.36
C ARG A 744 13.74 -27.13 -4.63
N PRO A 745 14.31 -26.89 -5.83
CA PRO A 745 14.63 -25.55 -6.30
C PRO A 745 13.36 -24.74 -6.63
N MET A 746 13.17 -23.58 -6.01
CA MET A 746 12.31 -22.51 -6.54
C MET A 746 13.15 -21.24 -6.79
N ARG A 747 12.66 -20.31 -7.62
CA ARG A 747 13.41 -19.10 -8.02
C ARG A 747 13.84 -18.21 -6.84
N SER A 748 13.00 -18.05 -5.82
CA SER A 748 13.25 -17.19 -4.65
C SER A 748 13.12 -17.92 -3.30
N GLN A 749 12.60 -19.15 -3.33
CA GLN A 749 12.34 -19.99 -2.17
C GLN A 749 12.98 -21.36 -2.33
N VAL A 750 12.98 -22.14 -1.25
CA VAL A 750 13.53 -23.49 -1.20
C VAL A 750 12.80 -24.30 -0.13
N ASP A 751 12.62 -25.59 -0.40
CA ASP A 751 12.21 -26.56 0.60
C ASP A 751 13.44 -27.31 1.14
N LEU A 752 13.51 -27.43 2.46
CA LEU A 752 14.66 -27.93 3.19
C LEU A 752 14.25 -29.06 4.14
N VAL A 753 15.20 -29.97 4.42
CA VAL A 753 15.05 -31.07 5.37
C VAL A 753 16.14 -30.97 6.43
N PHE A 754 15.83 -31.31 7.67
CA PHE A 754 16.79 -31.51 8.75
C PHE A 754 16.49 -32.82 9.47
N VAL A 755 17.53 -33.57 9.82
CA VAL A 755 17.43 -34.72 10.73
C VAL A 755 18.10 -34.36 12.05
N ASP A 756 17.35 -34.37 13.16
CA ASP A 756 17.85 -33.97 14.47
C ASP A 756 18.70 -35.06 15.16
N GLU A 757 19.20 -34.81 16.37
CA GLU A 757 19.94 -35.84 17.13
C GLU A 757 19.07 -36.96 17.73
N GLN A 758 17.76 -36.91 17.52
CA GLN A 758 16.80 -37.97 17.83
C GLN A 758 16.47 -38.80 16.57
N GLY A 759 16.98 -38.42 15.41
CA GLY A 759 16.67 -39.05 14.12
C GLY A 759 15.25 -38.73 13.63
N GLU A 760 14.62 -37.67 14.14
CA GLU A 760 13.36 -37.15 13.61
C GLU A 760 13.61 -36.27 12.39
N VAL A 761 12.70 -36.33 11.43
CA VAL A 761 12.80 -35.59 10.16
C VAL A 761 11.93 -34.33 10.22
N HIS A 762 12.56 -33.18 10.07
CA HIS A 762 11.92 -31.87 10.02
C HIS A 762 11.91 -31.34 8.59
N PHE A 763 10.73 -30.96 8.11
CA PHE A 763 10.56 -30.32 6.79
C PHE A 763 10.28 -28.82 6.96
N TYR A 764 11.04 -27.99 6.25
CA TYR A 764 10.86 -26.54 6.18
C TYR A 764 10.50 -26.13 4.76
N TYR A 765 9.25 -25.69 4.56
CA TYR A 765 8.71 -25.31 3.26
C TYR A 765 8.81 -23.82 3.00
N ALA A 766 9.02 -23.45 1.74
CA ALA A 766 9.00 -22.07 1.25
C ALA A 766 9.96 -21.12 2.00
N ALA A 767 11.12 -21.62 2.44
CA ALA A 767 12.15 -20.80 3.05
C ALA A 767 12.76 -19.85 1.99
N ARG A 768 12.84 -18.55 2.27
CA ARG A 768 13.38 -17.56 1.31
C ARG A 768 14.90 -17.68 1.20
N ARG A 769 15.43 -17.90 -0.01
CA ARG A 769 16.87 -18.12 -0.26
C ARG A 769 17.74 -16.99 0.32
N GLU A 770 17.31 -15.73 0.15
CA GLU A 770 18.01 -14.52 0.60
C GLU A 770 18.08 -14.34 2.13
N GLU A 771 17.16 -14.97 2.88
CA GLU A 771 17.08 -14.88 4.34
C GLU A 771 17.77 -16.08 5.04
N LEU A 772 18.36 -17.01 4.28
CA LEU A 772 19.11 -18.14 4.83
C LEU A 772 20.52 -17.74 5.25
N THR A 773 20.93 -18.22 6.43
CA THR A 773 22.20 -17.87 7.08
C THR A 773 22.84 -19.10 7.71
N GLY A 774 24.17 -19.09 7.85
CA GLY A 774 24.92 -20.20 8.45
C GLY A 774 24.87 -21.46 7.59
N GLU A 775 24.77 -22.62 8.23
CA GLU A 775 24.83 -23.94 7.58
C GLU A 775 23.76 -24.12 6.48
N TRP A 776 22.61 -23.45 6.59
CA TRP A 776 21.56 -23.47 5.56
C TRP A 776 21.94 -22.77 4.26
N ARG A 777 22.80 -21.75 4.34
CA ARG A 777 23.35 -21.06 3.17
C ARG A 777 24.50 -21.87 2.58
N GLU A 778 25.40 -22.38 3.42
CA GLU A 778 26.51 -23.25 3.01
C GLU A 778 26.04 -24.52 2.28
N LEU A 779 24.89 -25.08 2.69
CA LEU A 779 24.19 -26.16 1.97
C LEU A 779 23.87 -25.78 0.51
N LEU A 780 23.35 -24.58 0.27
CA LEU A 780 23.00 -24.13 -1.09
C LEU A 780 24.27 -23.82 -1.91
N GLU A 781 25.28 -23.19 -1.29
CA GLU A 781 26.56 -22.89 -1.95
C GLU A 781 27.27 -24.18 -2.39
N LEU A 782 27.22 -25.25 -1.58
CA LEU A 782 27.78 -26.57 -1.89
C LEU A 782 27.20 -27.22 -3.16
N TYR A 783 25.93 -26.93 -3.49
CA TYR A 783 25.25 -27.45 -4.67
C TYR A 783 25.06 -26.42 -5.80
N GLY A 784 25.65 -25.22 -5.67
CA GLY A 784 25.61 -24.17 -6.71
C GLY A 784 24.28 -23.44 -6.83
N GLU A 785 23.56 -23.27 -5.72
CA GLU A 785 22.18 -22.77 -5.65
C GLU A 785 22.05 -21.37 -4.99
N VAL A 786 23.14 -20.60 -4.92
CA VAL A 786 23.20 -19.22 -4.36
C VAL A 786 23.58 -18.21 -5.42
#